data_AF-A0A9Q0N7J5-F1
#
_entry.id   AF-A0A9Q0N7J5-F1
#
_cell.length_a   1.000
_cell.length_b   1.000
_cell.length_c   1.000
_cell.angle_alpha   90.00
_cell.angle_beta   90.00
_cell.angle_gamma   90.00
#
_symmetry.space_group_name_H-M   'P 1'
#
loop_
_entity.id
_entity.type
_entity.pdbx_description
1 polymer ?
#
loop_
_entity_poly.entity_id
_entity_poly.type
_entity_poly.pdbx_seq_one_letter_code
_entity_poly.pdbx_strand_id
1 'polypeptide(L)'
;MQLPKVKGEYRNNYPLKHLNWFKVGGAAEVFFKPVDLADLVDFLLNSPPNISITVLGAGSNTIIRDGGIEGVVIKLGQNFTNIELMPGNKLAVGSGCLNFNLAKFCQENSIRGLEFLIGIPGTIGGGVTMNAGAYNSEFKDIIVEIEAVNFHGEIITLTNEQIGFKYRGNNLPNNLIITKAIFRAEIGDKEAITTKMNGIINNRQTTQPIKERTGGSTFANPTNYKAWELIDKVGMRGYRIGGAVISELHCNFMINSGDALARDLEDLGELVKSKVLADSGISLKWEIRRIGKYDISLKEFSRFKIAALNNGGKKHVALIGGGLSAEREISLNSSLQVAKALIHNEYKVTFINMGVDISQALLEVQPDMVFNCLHGTYGEDGCLPGLLNILQIPYTHSGVFASSLAFNKAYSKFWFRANNINTAGSMVISKDSNIKNDPMPRPYVIKPLNQGSSIGVVLVLEGDDFNFANYDFPYGDQILIEEYIKGREMQVAVLNGKALGVLEIQLLKRQFYDYDTKYTEGYAKHLCPAPLLPNIYDELLKESEKIYHTMNCQGVARVEFIFDEKQNKSFMLEINTHPGMTPLSIVPEIAALQGMDFNFLVQKSIKKKKINIPLRRKVALIYIRLVFTIKIILIVLLGLFFLTSSFSSIKQEIAQNIYEYAADIGFKLENVLIEGQYNIDEEDILATLNADKGTPIFSLDLSAIKNNLKNNSWVKNIVIIERRLPRTLYIRLIERVPIAIWQFNGQVFLIDEEGHKITSNIGNFSNLLHVVGSDANIYTSKLIEDLSAYPELAAKIISAVRYGERRWDLNLEQNIAVKMPDLHFNQALEYLAKLNKKSILFNQNYKTIDLRDSDKAYITKY
;
A
#
# COMPACT_ATOMS: atom_id res chain seq x y z
N MET A 1 -7.90 -13.85 17.17
CA MET A 1 -9.28 -14.37 17.14
C MET A 1 -9.23 -15.88 16.98
N GLN A 2 -9.95 -16.67 17.80
CA GLN A 2 -10.04 -18.12 17.61
C GLN A 2 -11.27 -18.40 16.73
N LEU A 3 -11.06 -18.86 15.50
CA LEU A 3 -12.11 -19.16 14.53
C LEU A 3 -12.39 -20.68 14.47
N PRO A 4 -13.62 -21.09 14.11
CA PRO A 4 -13.94 -22.50 13.97
C PRO A 4 -13.20 -23.13 12.78
N LYS A 5 -13.10 -24.46 12.77
CA LYS A 5 -12.61 -25.18 11.59
C LYS A 5 -13.67 -25.14 10.50
N VAL A 6 -13.26 -24.81 9.28
CA VAL A 6 -14.11 -24.73 8.08
C VAL A 6 -13.53 -25.63 6.98
N LYS A 7 -14.36 -26.04 6.03
CA LYS A 7 -13.94 -26.72 4.79
C LYS A 7 -13.42 -25.73 3.76
N GLY A 8 -13.94 -24.50 3.78
CA GLY A 8 -13.53 -23.40 2.93
C GLY A 8 -12.16 -22.84 3.29
N GLU A 9 -11.86 -21.67 2.73
CA GLU A 9 -10.53 -21.07 2.84
C GLU A 9 -10.54 -19.85 3.77
N TYR A 10 -9.61 -19.83 4.73
CA TYR A 10 -9.24 -18.64 5.48
C TYR A 10 -7.93 -18.04 4.97
N ARG A 11 -7.89 -16.71 4.90
CA ARG A 11 -6.67 -15.94 4.68
C ARG A 11 -6.60 -14.81 5.67
N ASN A 12 -5.59 -14.82 6.53
CA ASN A 12 -5.34 -13.73 7.47
C ASN A 12 -4.68 -12.56 6.74
N ASN A 13 -4.98 -11.33 7.17
CA ASN A 13 -4.41 -10.10 6.62
C ASN A 13 -4.50 -10.03 5.08
N TYR A 14 -5.66 -10.38 4.52
CA TYR A 14 -5.81 -10.54 3.09
C TYR A 14 -6.08 -9.21 2.38
N PRO A 15 -5.25 -8.76 1.42
CA PRO A 15 -5.44 -7.48 0.74
C PRO A 15 -6.75 -7.41 -0.06
N LEU A 16 -7.65 -6.48 0.32
CA LEU A 16 -8.96 -6.35 -0.33
C LEU A 16 -8.96 -5.45 -1.57
N LYS A 17 -7.87 -4.71 -1.82
CA LYS A 17 -7.74 -3.84 -3.00
C LYS A 17 -8.04 -4.56 -4.31
N HIS A 18 -7.70 -5.84 -4.43
CA HIS A 18 -7.94 -6.59 -5.67
C HIS A 18 -9.37 -7.14 -5.81
N LEU A 19 -10.21 -6.97 -4.78
CA LEU A 19 -11.57 -7.50 -4.72
C LEU A 19 -12.67 -6.45 -4.96
N ASN A 20 -12.30 -5.20 -5.23
CA ASN A 20 -13.23 -4.13 -5.59
C ASN A 20 -12.78 -3.40 -6.87
N TRP A 21 -13.72 -2.72 -7.51
CA TRP A 21 -13.53 -2.20 -8.87
C TRP A 21 -12.68 -0.93 -8.93
N PHE A 22 -12.67 -0.14 -7.85
CA PHE A 22 -11.76 0.99 -7.70
C PHE A 22 -10.30 0.55 -7.53
N LYS A 23 -10.07 -0.70 -7.14
CA LYS A 23 -8.76 -1.26 -6.80
C LYS A 23 -8.07 -0.58 -5.62
N VAL A 24 -8.84 -0.18 -4.60
CA VAL A 24 -8.36 0.54 -3.40
C VAL A 24 -8.69 -0.21 -2.10
N GLY A 25 -8.04 0.14 -0.99
CA GLY A 25 -8.40 -0.37 0.34
C GLY A 25 -7.42 -1.36 0.96
N GLY A 26 -7.50 -1.44 2.29
CA GLY A 26 -6.59 -2.23 3.12
C GLY A 26 -6.89 -3.72 3.14
N ALA A 27 -6.30 -4.42 4.11
CA ALA A 27 -6.49 -5.85 4.29
C ALA A 27 -7.71 -6.17 5.16
N ALA A 28 -8.35 -7.33 4.93
CA ALA A 28 -9.23 -7.94 5.92
C ALA A 28 -8.37 -8.56 7.02
N GLU A 29 -8.77 -8.42 8.28
CA GLU A 29 -8.16 -9.17 9.39
C GLU A 29 -8.22 -10.68 9.08
N VAL A 30 -9.40 -11.16 8.71
CA VAL A 30 -9.60 -12.49 8.12
C VAL A 30 -10.51 -12.41 6.91
N PHE A 31 -10.09 -13.03 5.80
CA PHE A 31 -10.93 -13.27 4.64
C PHE A 31 -11.38 -14.73 4.64
N PHE A 32 -12.68 -14.95 4.48
CA PHE A 32 -13.30 -16.27 4.44
C PHE A 32 -14.02 -16.48 3.11
N LYS A 33 -13.73 -17.61 2.47
CA LYS A 33 -14.43 -18.08 1.28
C LYS A 33 -15.04 -19.46 1.55
N PRO A 34 -16.35 -19.53 1.87
CA PRO A 34 -17.01 -20.81 2.12
C PRO A 34 -17.04 -21.65 0.84
N VAL A 35 -16.91 -22.97 1.00
CA VAL A 35 -17.04 -23.89 -0.14
C VAL A 35 -18.49 -24.06 -0.57
N ASP A 36 -19.45 -24.09 0.36
CA ASP A 36 -20.88 -24.26 0.08
C ASP A 36 -21.73 -23.68 1.22
N LEU A 37 -23.06 -23.84 1.13
CA LEU A 37 -24.00 -23.34 2.13
C LEU A 37 -23.79 -24.01 3.50
N ALA A 38 -23.49 -25.31 3.53
CA ALA A 38 -23.29 -26.03 4.78
C ALA A 38 -22.05 -25.50 5.52
N ASP A 39 -20.96 -25.27 4.79
CA ASP A 39 -19.73 -24.68 5.33
C ASP A 39 -19.93 -23.23 5.84
N LEU A 40 -20.76 -22.44 5.14
CA LEU A 40 -21.14 -21.10 5.61
C LEU A 40 -21.96 -21.17 6.91
N VAL A 41 -22.94 -22.07 6.98
CA VAL A 41 -23.78 -22.26 8.18
C VAL A 41 -22.94 -22.77 9.35
N ASP A 42 -22.08 -23.76 9.12
CA ASP A 42 -21.17 -24.31 10.14
C ASP A 42 -20.24 -23.22 10.69
N PHE A 43 -19.71 -22.35 9.83
CA PHE A 43 -18.94 -21.19 10.25
C PHE A 43 -19.74 -20.25 11.16
N LEU A 44 -20.96 -19.88 10.76
CA LEU A 44 -21.79 -18.93 11.50
C LEU A 44 -22.21 -19.48 12.87
N LEU A 45 -22.61 -20.76 12.94
CA LEU A 45 -23.01 -21.44 14.18
C LEU A 45 -21.88 -21.52 15.21
N ASN A 46 -20.65 -21.72 14.75
CA ASN A 46 -19.50 -21.95 15.62
C ASN A 46 -18.60 -20.71 15.78
N SER A 47 -19.01 -19.58 15.22
CA SER A 47 -18.30 -18.31 15.36
C SER A 47 -18.58 -17.63 16.70
N PRO A 48 -17.63 -16.86 17.26
CA PRO A 48 -17.88 -16.07 18.46
C PRO A 48 -19.07 -15.10 18.27
N PRO A 49 -19.96 -14.94 19.27
CA PRO A 49 -21.22 -14.18 19.11
C PRO A 49 -21.03 -12.69 18.76
N ASN A 50 -19.85 -12.12 19.01
CA ASN A 50 -19.54 -10.71 18.75
C ASN A 50 -18.56 -10.50 17.59
N ILE A 51 -18.41 -11.48 16.70
CA ILE A 51 -17.52 -11.35 15.55
C ILE A 51 -18.12 -10.35 14.54
N SER A 52 -17.32 -9.36 14.12
CA SER A 52 -17.69 -8.46 13.03
C SER A 52 -17.63 -9.21 11.70
N ILE A 53 -18.75 -9.26 10.96
CA ILE A 53 -18.83 -9.91 9.65
C ILE A 53 -19.18 -8.88 8.58
N THR A 54 -18.42 -8.88 7.50
CA THR A 54 -18.71 -8.08 6.31
C THR A 54 -18.82 -8.98 5.08
N VAL A 55 -19.95 -8.92 4.37
CA VAL A 55 -20.13 -9.67 3.11
C VAL A 55 -19.70 -8.79 1.93
N LEU A 56 -18.81 -9.31 1.09
CA LEU A 56 -18.31 -8.63 -0.10
C LEU A 56 -18.69 -9.38 -1.38
N GLY A 57 -19.51 -8.74 -2.22
CA GLY A 57 -19.84 -9.22 -3.58
C GLY A 57 -18.69 -8.97 -4.57
N ALA A 58 -19.00 -8.43 -5.75
CA ALA A 58 -17.98 -8.04 -6.73
C ALA A 58 -17.19 -6.78 -6.35
N GLY A 59 -17.64 -6.01 -5.34
CA GLY A 59 -17.05 -4.72 -4.97
C GLY A 59 -17.21 -3.63 -6.04
N SER A 60 -18.26 -3.70 -6.86
CA SER A 60 -18.58 -2.71 -7.90
C SER A 60 -19.22 -1.41 -7.34
N ASN A 61 -19.77 -1.46 -6.13
CA ASN A 61 -20.38 -0.30 -5.46
C ASN A 61 -19.79 -0.07 -4.07
N THR A 62 -18.48 -0.26 -3.91
CA THR A 62 -17.83 -0.23 -2.59
C THR A 62 -16.45 0.40 -2.67
N ILE A 63 -16.21 1.38 -1.79
CA ILE A 63 -14.88 1.87 -1.42
C ILE A 63 -14.52 1.19 -0.10
N ILE A 64 -13.42 0.44 -0.11
CA ILE A 64 -12.85 -0.16 1.09
C ILE A 64 -11.77 0.80 1.57
N ARG A 65 -11.87 1.29 2.81
CA ARG A 65 -10.91 2.22 3.38
C ARG A 65 -9.55 1.57 3.56
N ASP A 66 -8.52 2.40 3.52
CA ASP A 66 -7.16 1.90 3.43
C ASP A 66 -6.69 1.18 4.71
N GLY A 67 -7.34 1.42 5.86
CA GLY A 67 -7.05 0.75 7.13
C GLY A 67 -7.61 -0.66 7.22
N GLY A 68 -8.28 -1.13 6.17
CA GLY A 68 -8.80 -2.47 6.08
C GLY A 68 -10.11 -2.69 6.82
N ILE A 69 -10.49 -3.96 6.99
CA ILE A 69 -11.74 -4.37 7.64
C ILE A 69 -11.41 -5.30 8.81
N GLU A 70 -11.93 -4.98 9.99
CA GLU A 70 -11.82 -5.81 11.19
C GLU A 70 -12.85 -6.94 11.19
N GLY A 71 -12.47 -8.07 11.79
CA GLY A 71 -13.27 -9.29 11.79
C GLY A 71 -13.14 -10.07 10.49
N VAL A 72 -14.25 -10.65 10.03
CA VAL A 72 -14.27 -11.59 8.91
C VAL A 72 -14.97 -10.99 7.70
N VAL A 73 -14.23 -10.91 6.59
CA VAL A 73 -14.79 -10.58 5.28
C VAL A 73 -15.17 -11.87 4.55
N ILE A 74 -16.46 -12.06 4.29
CA ILE A 74 -16.99 -13.24 3.59
C ILE A 74 -17.21 -12.92 2.12
N LYS A 75 -16.68 -13.76 1.23
CA LYS A 75 -16.96 -13.69 -0.21
C LYS A 75 -17.47 -15.04 -0.71
N LEU A 76 -18.70 -15.05 -1.22
CA LEU A 76 -19.33 -16.26 -1.75
C LEU A 76 -18.68 -16.65 -3.08
N GLY A 77 -18.21 -17.90 -3.16
CA GLY A 77 -17.44 -18.44 -4.28
C GLY A 77 -18.27 -19.03 -5.42
N GLN A 78 -17.63 -19.86 -6.25
CA GLN A 78 -18.22 -20.48 -7.45
C GLN A 78 -19.47 -21.33 -7.17
N ASN A 79 -19.52 -22.02 -6.04
CA ASN A 79 -20.68 -22.84 -5.67
C ASN A 79 -21.94 -22.02 -5.33
N PHE A 80 -21.81 -20.69 -5.26
CA PHE A 80 -22.91 -19.74 -5.13
C PHE A 80 -23.19 -19.01 -6.45
N THR A 81 -22.79 -19.54 -7.61
CA THR A 81 -23.02 -18.91 -8.93
C THR A 81 -23.97 -19.65 -9.85
N ASN A 82 -24.53 -20.78 -9.42
CA ASN A 82 -25.39 -21.62 -10.26
C ASN A 82 -26.66 -20.87 -10.72
N ILE A 83 -27.07 -21.15 -11.95
CA ILE A 83 -28.32 -20.68 -12.55
C ILE A 83 -29.13 -21.91 -12.94
N GLU A 84 -30.36 -22.04 -12.45
CA GLU A 84 -31.23 -23.19 -12.68
C GLU A 84 -32.63 -22.72 -13.06
N LEU A 85 -33.12 -23.19 -14.21
CA LEU A 85 -34.50 -22.96 -14.64
C LEU A 85 -35.42 -23.94 -13.91
N MET A 86 -36.33 -23.40 -13.10
CA MET A 86 -37.26 -24.19 -12.29
C MET A 86 -38.62 -24.31 -12.98
N PRO A 87 -39.43 -25.33 -12.62
CA PRO A 87 -40.83 -25.41 -13.01
C PRO A 87 -41.61 -24.14 -12.62
N GLY A 88 -42.62 -23.79 -13.43
CA GLY A 88 -43.50 -22.65 -13.14
C GLY A 88 -42.91 -21.28 -13.47
N ASN A 89 -42.08 -21.19 -14.52
CA ASN A 89 -41.51 -19.92 -15.02
C ASN A 89 -40.71 -19.18 -13.94
N LYS A 90 -39.86 -19.91 -13.21
CA LYS A 90 -38.97 -19.38 -12.19
C LYS A 90 -37.51 -19.69 -12.52
N LEU A 91 -36.61 -18.82 -12.08
CA LEU A 91 -35.17 -18.97 -12.28
C LEU A 91 -34.46 -18.82 -10.94
N ALA A 92 -33.85 -19.91 -10.46
CA ALA A 92 -33.05 -19.90 -9.25
C ALA A 92 -31.62 -19.51 -9.58
N VAL A 93 -31.08 -18.52 -8.87
CA VAL A 93 -29.76 -17.99 -9.13
C VAL A 93 -28.99 -17.80 -7.83
N GLY A 94 -27.81 -18.38 -7.75
CA GLY A 94 -26.91 -18.18 -6.62
C GLY A 94 -26.47 -16.71 -6.51
N SER A 95 -26.35 -16.20 -5.29
CA SER A 95 -26.08 -14.79 -5.02
C SER A 95 -24.69 -14.31 -5.45
N GLY A 96 -23.73 -15.22 -5.64
CA GLY A 96 -22.41 -14.95 -6.18
C GLY A 96 -22.39 -14.80 -7.71
N CYS A 97 -23.46 -15.19 -8.42
CA CYS A 97 -23.55 -15.06 -9.87
C CYS A 97 -23.43 -13.59 -10.28
N LEU A 98 -22.74 -13.30 -11.38
CA LEU A 98 -22.68 -11.95 -11.94
C LEU A 98 -24.00 -11.62 -12.67
N ASN A 99 -24.45 -10.37 -12.56
CA ASN A 99 -25.61 -9.87 -13.29
C ASN A 99 -25.47 -10.07 -14.81
N PHE A 100 -24.25 -9.88 -15.33
CA PHE A 100 -23.91 -10.13 -16.73
C PHE A 100 -24.18 -11.58 -17.17
N ASN A 101 -23.76 -12.55 -16.35
CA ASN A 101 -23.94 -13.97 -16.65
C ASN A 101 -25.42 -14.34 -16.65
N LEU A 102 -26.19 -13.81 -15.70
CA LEU A 102 -27.64 -14.03 -15.66
C LEU A 102 -28.32 -13.45 -16.91
N ALA A 103 -27.97 -12.22 -17.30
CA ALA A 103 -28.52 -11.59 -18.50
C ALA A 103 -28.23 -12.42 -19.77
N LYS A 104 -27.01 -12.96 -19.89
CA LYS A 104 -26.61 -13.83 -21.01
C LYS A 104 -27.33 -15.17 -21.01
N PHE A 105 -27.46 -15.80 -19.85
CA PHE A 105 -28.24 -17.02 -19.71
C PHE A 105 -29.70 -16.80 -20.15
N CYS A 106 -30.32 -15.69 -19.71
CA CYS A 106 -31.68 -15.34 -20.10
C CYS A 106 -31.79 -15.10 -21.62
N GLN A 107 -30.81 -14.41 -22.23
CA GLN A 107 -30.74 -14.23 -23.68
C GLN A 107 -30.70 -15.56 -24.43
N GLU A 108 -29.88 -16.51 -23.97
CA GLU A 108 -29.70 -17.79 -24.64
C GLU A 108 -30.95 -18.66 -24.58
N ASN A 109 -31.68 -18.57 -23.47
CA ASN A 109 -32.89 -19.33 -23.16
C ASN A 109 -34.20 -18.58 -23.47
N SER A 110 -34.13 -17.46 -24.21
CA SER A 110 -35.32 -16.68 -24.61
C SER A 110 -36.16 -16.18 -23.43
N ILE A 111 -35.52 -15.83 -22.32
CA ILE A 111 -36.16 -15.28 -21.12
C ILE A 111 -36.09 -13.75 -21.16
N ARG A 112 -37.24 -13.09 -21.19
CA ARG A 112 -37.36 -11.61 -21.26
C ARG A 112 -37.45 -10.96 -19.88
N GLY A 113 -37.23 -9.65 -19.83
CA GLY A 113 -37.42 -8.83 -18.62
C GLY A 113 -36.17 -8.66 -17.74
N LEU A 114 -35.11 -9.42 -18.00
CA LEU A 114 -33.82 -9.33 -17.29
C LEU A 114 -32.72 -8.65 -18.14
N GLU A 115 -33.07 -8.05 -19.28
CA GLU A 115 -32.08 -7.52 -20.23
C GLU A 115 -31.26 -6.37 -19.62
N PHE A 116 -31.87 -5.59 -18.73
CA PHE A 116 -31.23 -4.45 -18.06
C PHE A 116 -30.02 -4.85 -17.20
N LEU A 117 -29.96 -6.11 -16.74
CA LEU A 117 -28.86 -6.63 -15.93
C LEU A 117 -27.51 -6.65 -16.69
N ILE A 118 -27.53 -6.70 -18.03
CA ILE A 118 -26.30 -6.62 -18.84
C ILE A 118 -25.56 -5.29 -18.62
N GLY A 119 -26.29 -4.25 -18.22
CA GLY A 119 -25.77 -2.93 -17.92
C GLY A 119 -25.41 -2.70 -16.45
N ILE A 120 -25.66 -3.64 -15.54
CA ILE A 120 -25.43 -3.47 -14.10
C ILE A 120 -24.21 -4.28 -13.64
N PRO A 121 -23.14 -3.63 -13.18
CA PRO A 121 -21.97 -4.33 -12.68
C PRO A 121 -22.22 -4.93 -11.28
N GLY A 122 -21.81 -6.17 -11.07
CA GLY A 122 -21.80 -6.79 -9.75
C GLY A 122 -22.42 -8.18 -9.70
N THR A 123 -22.62 -8.67 -8.48
CA THR A 123 -23.24 -9.96 -8.20
C THR A 123 -24.74 -9.80 -7.94
N ILE A 124 -25.48 -10.90 -8.10
CA ILE A 124 -26.92 -10.98 -7.81
C ILE A 124 -27.22 -10.59 -6.37
N GLY A 125 -26.47 -11.10 -5.39
CA GLY A 125 -26.65 -10.71 -3.99
C GLY A 125 -26.48 -9.20 -3.77
N GLY A 126 -25.50 -8.58 -4.43
CA GLY A 126 -25.31 -7.12 -4.37
C GLY A 126 -26.43 -6.36 -5.06
N GLY A 127 -26.94 -6.89 -6.18
CA GLY A 127 -28.08 -6.35 -6.92
C GLY A 127 -29.36 -6.35 -6.08
N VAL A 128 -29.64 -7.44 -5.37
CA VAL A 128 -30.75 -7.51 -4.40
C VAL A 128 -30.53 -6.53 -3.26
N THR A 129 -29.37 -6.55 -2.59
CA THR A 129 -29.09 -5.63 -1.46
C THR A 129 -29.30 -4.17 -1.86
N MET A 130 -28.92 -3.78 -3.08
CA MET A 130 -29.02 -2.39 -3.54
C MET A 130 -30.34 -2.07 -4.24
N ASN A 131 -31.28 -2.99 -4.39
CA ASN A 131 -32.38 -2.87 -5.37
C ASN A 131 -31.86 -2.25 -6.69
N ALA A 132 -30.81 -2.86 -7.25
CA ALA A 132 -30.10 -2.27 -8.37
C ALA A 132 -31.05 -2.09 -9.56
N GLY A 133 -30.89 -1.00 -10.30
CA GLY A 133 -31.82 -0.69 -11.37
C GLY A 133 -31.20 0.20 -12.44
N ALA A 134 -31.58 -0.07 -13.69
CA ALA A 134 -31.15 0.68 -14.85
C ALA A 134 -32.21 0.52 -15.96
N TYR A 135 -32.26 1.48 -16.89
CA TYR A 135 -33.15 1.42 -18.06
C TYR A 135 -34.63 1.16 -17.71
N ASN A 136 -35.13 1.83 -16.67
CA ASN A 136 -36.51 1.74 -16.16
C ASN A 136 -36.91 0.37 -15.60
N SER A 137 -35.95 -0.43 -15.13
CA SER A 137 -36.23 -1.68 -14.42
C SER A 137 -35.31 -1.83 -13.20
N GLU A 138 -35.81 -2.46 -12.15
CA GLU A 138 -35.11 -2.72 -10.89
C GLU A 138 -35.28 -4.18 -10.45
N PHE A 139 -34.48 -4.63 -9.47
CA PHE A 139 -34.60 -6.00 -8.94
C PHE A 139 -35.99 -6.29 -8.34
N LYS A 140 -36.63 -5.29 -7.72
CA LYS A 140 -37.99 -5.42 -7.18
C LYS A 140 -39.02 -5.84 -8.25
N ASP A 141 -38.77 -5.55 -9.53
CA ASP A 141 -39.74 -5.81 -10.61
C ASP A 141 -39.68 -7.27 -11.08
N ILE A 142 -38.56 -7.97 -10.82
CA ILE A 142 -38.28 -9.31 -11.37
C ILE A 142 -38.15 -10.40 -10.31
N ILE A 143 -37.93 -10.03 -9.05
CA ILE A 143 -37.68 -10.99 -7.97
C ILE A 143 -38.98 -11.53 -7.39
N VAL A 144 -38.98 -12.83 -7.09
CA VAL A 144 -40.08 -13.53 -6.42
C VAL A 144 -39.77 -13.65 -4.93
N GLU A 145 -38.60 -14.21 -4.61
CA GLU A 145 -38.13 -14.44 -3.24
C GLU A 145 -36.60 -14.60 -3.21
N ILE A 146 -36.04 -14.57 -2.01
CA ILE A 146 -34.63 -14.85 -1.74
C ILE A 146 -34.48 -15.91 -0.66
N GLU A 147 -33.35 -16.62 -0.71
CA GLU A 147 -32.84 -17.44 0.37
C GLU A 147 -31.65 -16.70 0.99
N ALA A 148 -31.64 -16.61 2.31
CA ALA A 148 -30.54 -16.01 3.07
C ALA A 148 -30.25 -16.83 4.32
N VAL A 149 -29.04 -16.71 4.85
CA VAL A 149 -28.66 -17.25 6.16
C VAL A 149 -28.37 -16.10 7.12
N ASN A 150 -28.92 -16.17 8.33
CA ASN A 150 -28.61 -15.17 9.36
C ASN A 150 -27.32 -15.54 10.11
N PHE A 151 -26.79 -14.62 10.93
CA PHE A 151 -25.54 -14.88 11.67
C PHE A 151 -25.65 -15.98 12.75
N HIS A 152 -26.84 -16.50 13.04
CA HIS A 152 -27.05 -17.67 13.89
C HIS A 152 -27.13 -18.98 13.08
N GLY A 153 -26.86 -18.94 11.78
CA GLY A 153 -26.90 -20.11 10.90
C GLY A 153 -28.32 -20.53 10.46
N GLU A 154 -29.35 -19.75 10.77
CA GLU A 154 -30.72 -20.05 10.37
C GLU A 154 -30.95 -19.64 8.91
N ILE A 155 -31.48 -20.56 8.11
CA ILE A 155 -31.85 -20.33 6.71
C ILE A 155 -33.27 -19.76 6.67
N ILE A 156 -33.42 -18.63 5.99
CA ILE A 156 -34.67 -17.87 5.89
C ILE A 156 -35.00 -17.64 4.41
N THR A 157 -36.26 -17.83 4.06
CA THR A 157 -36.82 -17.44 2.76
C THR A 157 -37.67 -16.20 2.93
N LEU A 158 -37.43 -15.18 2.10
CA LEU A 158 -38.16 -13.91 2.14
C LEU A 158 -38.74 -13.59 0.77
N THR A 159 -40.04 -13.33 0.71
CA THR A 159 -40.72 -12.89 -0.52
C THR A 159 -40.35 -11.45 -0.88
N ASN A 160 -40.63 -11.03 -2.12
CA ASN A 160 -40.43 -9.66 -2.57
C ASN A 160 -41.04 -8.60 -1.62
N GLU A 161 -42.27 -8.83 -1.14
CA GLU A 161 -42.94 -7.95 -0.17
C GLU A 161 -42.18 -7.87 1.16
N GLN A 162 -41.69 -9.00 1.68
CA GLN A 162 -40.96 -9.07 2.94
C GLN A 162 -39.56 -8.42 2.86
N ILE A 163 -38.95 -8.36 1.69
CA ILE A 163 -37.67 -7.66 1.48
C ILE A 163 -37.84 -6.14 1.68
N GLY A 164 -39.01 -5.59 1.37
CA GLY A 164 -39.31 -4.18 1.56
C GLY A 164 -38.38 -3.25 0.77
N PHE A 165 -38.30 -3.46 -0.56
CA PHE A 165 -37.44 -2.66 -1.43
C PHE A 165 -37.73 -1.16 -1.38
N LYS A 166 -36.67 -0.37 -1.45
CA LYS A 166 -36.68 1.10 -1.55
C LYS A 166 -35.85 1.51 -2.76
N TYR A 167 -35.94 2.78 -3.16
CA TYR A 167 -35.01 3.30 -4.17
C TYR A 167 -33.57 3.15 -3.65
N ARG A 168 -32.77 2.34 -4.35
CA ARG A 168 -31.39 2.00 -3.99
C ARG A 168 -31.21 1.36 -2.59
N GLY A 169 -32.17 0.57 -2.13
CA GLY A 169 -32.08 -0.11 -0.83
C GLY A 169 -33.20 -1.11 -0.55
N ASN A 170 -33.26 -1.61 0.69
CA ASN A 170 -34.24 -2.59 1.17
C ASN A 170 -34.48 -2.43 2.69
N ASN A 171 -35.33 -3.28 3.27
CA ASN A 171 -35.63 -3.31 4.71
C ASN A 171 -35.14 -4.59 5.41
N LEU A 172 -34.20 -5.30 4.80
CA LEU A 172 -33.61 -6.53 5.35
C LEU A 172 -32.70 -6.20 6.55
N PRO A 173 -32.69 -7.08 7.57
CA PRO A 173 -31.72 -7.01 8.65
C PRO A 173 -30.26 -7.10 8.15
N ASN A 174 -29.35 -6.34 8.78
CA ASN A 174 -27.93 -6.32 8.43
C ASN A 174 -27.18 -7.64 8.72
N ASN A 175 -27.78 -8.55 9.49
CA ASN A 175 -27.22 -9.85 9.84
C ASN A 175 -27.61 -10.98 8.89
N LEU A 176 -28.12 -10.66 7.69
CA LEU A 176 -28.47 -11.63 6.66
C LEU A 176 -27.43 -11.69 5.54
N ILE A 177 -27.07 -12.91 5.14
CA ILE A 177 -26.23 -13.20 3.98
C ILE A 177 -27.10 -13.86 2.92
N ILE A 178 -27.37 -13.15 1.82
CA ILE A 178 -28.17 -13.68 0.71
C ILE A 178 -27.36 -14.77 0.00
N THR A 179 -27.92 -15.97 -0.13
CA THR A 179 -27.27 -17.15 -0.74
C THR A 179 -27.85 -17.44 -2.12
N LYS A 180 -29.14 -17.15 -2.33
CA LYS A 180 -29.88 -17.42 -3.57
C LYS A 180 -30.99 -16.40 -3.79
N ALA A 181 -31.31 -16.11 -5.05
CA ALA A 181 -32.46 -15.32 -5.45
C ALA A 181 -33.28 -16.06 -6.51
N ILE A 182 -34.60 -15.97 -6.41
CA ILE A 182 -35.54 -16.56 -7.36
C ILE A 182 -36.18 -15.44 -8.17
N PHE A 183 -36.05 -15.51 -9.49
CA PHE A 183 -36.62 -14.54 -10.42
C PHE A 183 -37.79 -15.13 -11.20
N ARG A 184 -38.67 -14.26 -11.69
CA ARG A 184 -39.65 -14.64 -12.70
C ARG A 184 -38.96 -14.84 -14.05
N ALA A 185 -39.27 -15.93 -14.74
CA ALA A 185 -38.72 -16.30 -16.03
C ALA A 185 -39.83 -16.33 -17.09
N GLU A 186 -40.09 -15.19 -17.73
CA GLU A 186 -41.06 -15.12 -18.82
C GLU A 186 -40.40 -15.42 -20.16
N ILE A 187 -40.99 -16.29 -20.97
CA ILE A 187 -40.51 -16.55 -22.34
C ILE A 187 -40.81 -15.34 -23.23
N GLY A 188 -39.86 -14.96 -24.06
CA GLY A 188 -39.97 -13.89 -25.05
C GLY A 188 -39.20 -14.18 -26.32
N ASP A 189 -39.15 -13.20 -27.21
CA ASP A 189 -38.41 -13.30 -28.47
C ASP A 189 -36.91 -13.04 -28.27
N LYS A 190 -36.08 -13.99 -28.71
CA LYS A 190 -34.62 -13.96 -28.54
C LYS A 190 -33.96 -12.82 -29.30
N GLU A 191 -34.45 -12.49 -30.50
CA GLU A 191 -33.90 -11.40 -31.31
C GLU A 191 -34.18 -10.04 -30.67
N ALA A 192 -35.40 -9.83 -30.17
CA ALA A 192 -35.77 -8.62 -29.42
C ALA A 192 -34.92 -8.45 -28.14
N ILE A 193 -34.73 -9.52 -27.36
CA ILE A 193 -33.86 -9.52 -26.17
C ILE A 193 -32.42 -9.14 -26.56
N THR A 194 -31.90 -9.78 -27.60
CA THR A 194 -30.54 -9.53 -28.11
C THR A 194 -30.35 -8.08 -28.54
N THR A 195 -31.31 -7.55 -29.29
CA THR A 195 -31.31 -6.16 -29.77
C THR A 195 -31.32 -5.17 -28.60
N LYS A 196 -32.18 -5.39 -27.60
CA LYS A 196 -32.27 -4.57 -26.39
C LYS A 196 -30.96 -4.59 -25.59
N MET A 197 -30.37 -5.76 -25.39
CA MET A 197 -29.08 -5.90 -24.70
C MET A 197 -27.93 -5.20 -25.44
N ASN A 198 -27.86 -5.36 -26.76
CA ASN A 198 -26.85 -4.68 -27.58
C ASN A 198 -27.00 -3.15 -27.51
N GLY A 199 -28.25 -2.64 -27.52
CA GLY A 199 -28.53 -1.23 -27.31
C GLY A 199 -28.05 -0.71 -25.95
N ILE A 200 -28.27 -1.49 -24.88
CA ILE A 200 -27.78 -1.17 -23.53
C ILE A 200 -26.25 -1.13 -23.49
N ILE A 201 -25.59 -2.14 -24.05
CA ILE A 201 -24.11 -2.22 -24.08
C ILE A 201 -23.53 -1.02 -24.82
N ASN A 202 -24.08 -0.69 -26.00
CA ASN A 202 -23.61 0.44 -26.81
C ASN A 202 -23.80 1.78 -26.08
N ASN A 203 -24.98 2.02 -25.50
CA ASN A 203 -25.24 3.24 -24.72
C ASN A 203 -24.27 3.35 -23.53
N ARG A 204 -24.02 2.26 -22.82
CA ARG A 204 -23.09 2.27 -21.68
C ARG A 204 -21.65 2.56 -22.11
N GLN A 205 -21.21 2.00 -23.25
CA GLN A 205 -19.88 2.26 -23.81
C GLN A 205 -19.67 3.73 -24.19
N THR A 206 -20.70 4.39 -24.69
CA THR A 206 -20.60 5.79 -25.15
C THR A 206 -20.81 6.82 -24.05
N THR A 207 -21.48 6.45 -22.94
CA THR A 207 -21.86 7.39 -21.88
C THR A 207 -21.13 7.18 -20.55
N GLN A 208 -20.44 6.06 -20.34
CA GLN A 208 -19.82 5.74 -19.04
C GLN A 208 -18.36 5.27 -19.19
N PRO A 209 -17.50 5.53 -18.19
CA PRO A 209 -16.08 5.16 -18.22
C PRO A 209 -15.84 3.67 -17.90
N ILE A 210 -16.38 2.76 -18.73
CA ILE A 210 -16.39 1.32 -18.45
C ILE A 210 -15.02 0.61 -18.52
N LYS A 211 -14.00 1.25 -19.11
CA LYS A 211 -12.62 0.72 -19.22
C LYS A 211 -11.72 1.16 -18.06
N GLU A 212 -12.22 2.06 -17.22
CA GLU A 212 -11.48 2.67 -16.13
C GLU A 212 -11.68 1.92 -14.81
N ARG A 213 -10.80 2.16 -13.83
CA ARG A 213 -10.96 1.64 -12.47
C ARG A 213 -11.97 2.49 -11.71
N THR A 214 -13.24 2.14 -11.84
CA THR A 214 -14.37 2.90 -11.31
C THR A 214 -15.44 1.98 -10.72
N GLY A 215 -16.21 2.51 -9.77
CA GLY A 215 -17.42 1.87 -9.26
C GLY A 215 -18.66 2.22 -10.07
N GLY A 216 -19.82 2.06 -9.44
CA GLY A 216 -21.08 2.62 -9.91
C GLY A 216 -21.10 4.15 -9.84
N SER A 217 -22.27 4.73 -10.12
CA SER A 217 -22.49 6.16 -9.90
C SER A 217 -22.17 6.54 -8.45
N THR A 218 -21.41 7.61 -8.27
CA THR A 218 -20.90 8.04 -6.96
C THR A 218 -22.03 8.46 -6.03
N PHE A 219 -22.96 9.26 -6.55
CA PHE A 219 -24.07 9.81 -5.80
C PHE A 219 -25.42 9.37 -6.38
N ALA A 220 -26.37 9.16 -5.47
CA ALA A 220 -27.77 8.94 -5.83
C ALA A 220 -28.37 10.23 -6.41
N ASN A 221 -29.29 10.08 -7.36
CA ASN A 221 -30.01 11.22 -7.92
C ASN A 221 -30.94 11.83 -6.87
N PRO A 222 -30.83 13.14 -6.57
CA PRO A 222 -31.79 13.84 -5.73
C PRO A 222 -33.18 13.88 -6.38
N THR A 223 -34.24 14.06 -5.58
CA THR A 223 -35.60 14.19 -6.10
C THR A 223 -35.68 15.30 -7.15
N ASN A 224 -36.16 14.99 -8.36
CA ASN A 224 -36.28 15.89 -9.51
C ASN A 224 -34.95 16.36 -10.17
N TYR A 225 -33.79 15.87 -9.73
CA TYR A 225 -32.49 16.27 -10.31
C TYR A 225 -31.63 15.07 -10.68
N LYS A 226 -30.76 15.25 -11.66
CA LYS A 226 -29.70 14.28 -11.96
C LYS A 226 -28.41 14.73 -11.29
N ALA A 227 -27.80 13.86 -10.50
CA ALA A 227 -26.56 14.18 -9.79
C ALA A 227 -25.46 14.65 -10.75
N TRP A 228 -25.31 14.00 -11.91
CA TRP A 228 -24.29 14.39 -12.88
C TRP A 228 -24.48 15.82 -13.42
N GLU A 229 -25.71 16.27 -13.69
CA GLU A 229 -25.96 17.63 -14.19
C GLU A 229 -25.52 18.68 -13.15
N LEU A 230 -25.80 18.40 -11.87
CA LEU A 230 -25.38 19.26 -10.77
C LEU A 230 -23.85 19.29 -10.62
N ILE A 231 -23.19 18.14 -10.72
CA ILE A 231 -21.72 18.02 -10.62
C ILE A 231 -21.03 18.70 -11.80
N ASP A 232 -21.59 18.57 -13.00
CA ASP A 232 -21.07 19.19 -14.21
C ASP A 232 -21.16 20.72 -14.13
N LYS A 233 -22.30 21.23 -13.65
CA LYS A 233 -22.55 22.67 -13.48
C LYS A 233 -21.51 23.35 -12.59
N VAL A 234 -21.03 22.65 -11.56
CA VAL A 234 -19.98 23.16 -10.66
C VAL A 234 -18.55 22.91 -11.17
N GLY A 235 -18.40 22.49 -12.42
CA GLY A 235 -17.12 22.40 -13.13
C GLY A 235 -16.21 21.29 -12.60
N MET A 236 -16.76 20.15 -12.19
CA MET A 236 -15.98 19.08 -11.56
C MET A 236 -15.45 18.02 -12.53
N ARG A 237 -15.79 18.05 -13.82
CA ARG A 237 -15.17 17.15 -14.81
C ARG A 237 -13.64 17.27 -14.79
N GLY A 238 -12.97 16.13 -14.77
CA GLY A 238 -11.50 16.06 -14.72
C GLY A 238 -10.87 16.46 -13.38
N TYR A 239 -11.65 16.92 -12.40
CA TYR A 239 -11.12 17.38 -11.12
C TYR A 239 -10.44 16.22 -10.36
N ARG A 240 -9.31 16.50 -9.71
CA ARG A 240 -8.41 15.50 -9.13
C ARG A 240 -8.06 15.82 -7.68
N ILE A 241 -8.07 14.79 -6.84
CA ILE A 241 -7.40 14.77 -5.53
C ILE A 241 -6.58 13.48 -5.46
N GLY A 242 -5.27 13.60 -5.24
CA GLY A 242 -4.37 12.43 -5.28
C GLY A 242 -4.51 11.64 -6.59
N GLY A 243 -4.71 10.32 -6.47
CA GLY A 243 -4.98 9.45 -7.61
C GLY A 243 -6.46 9.39 -8.03
N ALA A 244 -7.38 10.02 -7.30
CA ALA A 244 -8.81 10.05 -7.62
C ALA A 244 -9.14 11.18 -8.60
N VAL A 245 -9.98 10.88 -9.60
CA VAL A 245 -10.38 11.83 -10.66
C VAL A 245 -11.86 11.72 -10.94
N ILE A 246 -12.55 12.85 -11.12
CA ILE A 246 -13.92 12.84 -11.66
C ILE A 246 -13.87 12.61 -13.17
N SER A 247 -14.64 11.64 -13.65
CA SER A 247 -14.66 11.28 -15.07
C SER A 247 -15.06 12.45 -15.96
N GLU A 248 -14.24 12.69 -16.98
CA GLU A 248 -14.53 13.62 -18.08
C GLU A 248 -15.76 13.18 -18.90
N LEU A 249 -15.94 11.86 -19.06
CA LEU A 249 -17.06 11.30 -19.82
C LEU A 249 -18.38 11.45 -19.06
N HIS A 250 -18.38 11.11 -17.76
CA HIS A 250 -19.58 11.21 -16.92
C HIS A 250 -19.23 11.59 -15.48
N CYS A 251 -19.43 12.85 -15.11
CA CYS A 251 -18.97 13.43 -13.84
C CYS A 251 -19.57 12.83 -12.55
N ASN A 252 -20.64 12.03 -12.62
CA ASN A 252 -21.08 11.21 -11.47
C ASN A 252 -20.31 9.88 -11.31
N PHE A 253 -19.16 9.72 -11.96
CA PHE A 253 -18.24 8.59 -11.77
C PHE A 253 -16.88 9.11 -11.34
N MET A 254 -16.33 8.53 -10.27
CA MET A 254 -14.92 8.72 -9.90
C MET A 254 -14.06 7.60 -10.49
N ILE A 255 -12.86 7.94 -10.91
CA ILE A 255 -11.88 7.04 -11.49
C ILE A 255 -10.65 7.01 -10.58
N ASN A 256 -10.13 5.82 -10.33
CA ASN A 256 -8.77 5.65 -9.83
C ASN A 256 -7.80 5.69 -11.03
N SER A 257 -6.96 6.73 -11.10
CA SER A 257 -5.99 6.90 -12.22
C SER A 257 -4.81 5.93 -12.20
N GLY A 258 -4.70 5.07 -11.18
CA GLY A 258 -3.67 4.03 -11.10
C GLY A 258 -3.21 3.76 -9.67
N ASP A 259 -3.12 4.83 -8.88
CA ASP A 259 -2.48 4.92 -7.56
C ASP A 259 -3.37 5.59 -6.50
N ALA A 260 -4.67 5.77 -6.77
CA ALA A 260 -5.58 6.39 -5.81
C ALA A 260 -5.67 5.58 -4.51
N LEU A 261 -5.68 6.28 -3.39
CA LEU A 261 -6.10 5.74 -2.10
C LEU A 261 -7.63 5.76 -1.98
N ALA A 262 -8.18 4.97 -1.08
CA ALA A 262 -9.60 5.06 -0.75
C ALA A 262 -9.95 6.44 -0.18
N ARG A 263 -9.04 7.02 0.61
CA ARG A 263 -9.16 8.40 1.10
C ARG A 263 -9.26 9.43 -0.03
N ASP A 264 -8.46 9.31 -1.09
CA ASP A 264 -8.50 10.26 -2.22
C ASP A 264 -9.90 10.29 -2.85
N LEU A 265 -10.53 9.13 -2.99
CA LEU A 265 -11.89 8.98 -3.53
C LEU A 265 -12.95 9.56 -2.58
N GLU A 266 -12.83 9.32 -1.27
CA GLU A 266 -13.74 9.91 -0.28
C GLU A 266 -13.61 11.44 -0.22
N ASP A 267 -12.37 11.96 -0.15
CA ASP A 267 -12.08 13.40 -0.08
C ASP A 267 -12.58 14.12 -1.35
N LEU A 268 -12.35 13.53 -2.53
CA LEU A 268 -12.88 14.05 -3.80
C LEU A 268 -14.41 14.06 -3.83
N GLY A 269 -15.06 13.00 -3.33
CA GLY A 269 -16.50 12.95 -3.27
C GLY A 269 -17.11 13.95 -2.27
N GLU A 270 -16.49 14.15 -1.10
CA GLU A 270 -16.95 15.17 -0.16
C GLU A 270 -16.74 16.59 -0.72
N LEU A 271 -15.68 16.84 -1.49
CA LEU A 271 -15.52 18.10 -2.23
C LEU A 271 -16.59 18.30 -3.29
N VAL A 272 -16.95 17.25 -4.04
CA VAL A 272 -18.05 17.34 -5.03
C VAL A 272 -19.36 17.66 -4.33
N LYS A 273 -19.67 16.99 -3.22
CA LYS A 273 -20.87 17.26 -2.41
C LYS A 273 -20.90 18.71 -1.93
N SER A 274 -19.80 19.21 -1.38
CA SER A 274 -19.73 20.58 -0.88
C SER A 274 -19.92 21.60 -2.00
N LYS A 275 -19.29 21.40 -3.16
CA LYS A 275 -19.49 22.28 -4.31
C LYS A 275 -20.91 22.28 -4.85
N VAL A 276 -21.53 21.11 -5.02
CA VAL A 276 -22.92 21.00 -5.49
C VAL A 276 -23.89 21.62 -4.49
N LEU A 277 -23.66 21.39 -3.19
CA LEU A 277 -24.44 22.01 -2.12
C LEU A 277 -24.29 23.54 -2.12
N ALA A 278 -23.09 24.05 -2.36
CA ALA A 278 -22.80 25.48 -2.41
C ALA A 278 -23.37 26.19 -3.66
N ASP A 279 -23.50 25.51 -4.80
CA ASP A 279 -24.08 26.10 -6.01
C ASP A 279 -25.62 25.98 -6.04
N SER A 280 -26.14 24.82 -5.68
CA SER A 280 -27.56 24.47 -5.91
C SER A 280 -28.41 24.38 -4.65
N GLY A 281 -27.80 24.36 -3.46
CA GLY A 281 -28.50 24.07 -2.20
C GLY A 281 -28.90 22.60 -2.02
N ILE A 282 -28.57 21.74 -2.98
CA ILE A 282 -28.95 20.32 -2.97
C ILE A 282 -27.82 19.49 -2.36
N SER A 283 -28.14 18.73 -1.31
CA SER A 283 -27.19 17.79 -0.70
C SER A 283 -27.19 16.47 -1.45
N LEU A 284 -26.08 16.16 -2.12
CA LEU A 284 -25.87 14.86 -2.75
C LEU A 284 -25.63 13.78 -1.68
N LYS A 285 -26.26 12.62 -1.85
CA LYS A 285 -26.07 11.45 -0.98
C LYS A 285 -25.20 10.42 -1.69
N TRP A 286 -24.22 9.85 -0.98
CA TRP A 286 -23.40 8.75 -1.48
C TRP A 286 -24.27 7.54 -1.83
N GLU A 287 -24.10 7.01 -3.05
CA GLU A 287 -24.65 5.72 -3.46
C GLU A 287 -23.61 4.60 -3.27
N ILE A 288 -22.33 4.93 -3.45
CA ILE A 288 -21.22 4.02 -3.16
C ILE A 288 -21.11 3.79 -1.65
N ARG A 289 -21.03 2.52 -1.24
CA ARG A 289 -20.81 2.14 0.15
C ARG A 289 -19.36 2.37 0.54
N ARG A 290 -19.13 3.02 1.69
CA ARG A 290 -17.80 3.27 2.27
C ARG A 290 -17.64 2.42 3.53
N ILE A 291 -16.69 1.49 3.52
CA ILE A 291 -16.54 0.47 4.57
C ILE A 291 -15.09 0.33 5.03
N GLY A 292 -14.88 -0.23 6.22
CA GLY A 292 -13.54 -0.40 6.80
C GLY A 292 -13.09 0.78 7.64
N LYS A 293 -11.91 0.63 8.25
CA LYS A 293 -11.29 1.61 9.15
C LYS A 293 -10.49 2.61 8.33
N TYR A 294 -10.46 3.86 8.79
CA TYR A 294 -9.43 4.79 8.34
C TYR A 294 -8.07 4.19 8.67
N ASP A 295 -7.16 4.26 7.72
CA ASP A 295 -5.82 3.78 7.98
C ASP A 295 -5.10 4.73 8.92
N ILE A 296 -4.84 4.26 10.13
CA ILE A 296 -4.01 4.96 11.11
C ILE A 296 -2.52 4.63 10.85
N SER A 297 -2.25 3.60 10.04
CA SER A 297 -0.94 3.04 9.66
C SER A 297 -0.42 3.43 8.27
N LEU A 298 -1.25 3.98 7.36
CA LEU A 298 -0.82 4.81 6.20
C LEU A 298 -0.37 6.21 6.66
N LYS A 299 0.47 6.17 7.67
CA LYS A 299 1.71 6.92 7.73
C LYS A 299 2.71 6.37 6.70
N GLU A 300 2.32 6.13 5.45
CA GLU A 300 3.32 6.05 4.38
C GLU A 300 3.83 7.47 4.14
N PHE A 301 4.84 7.81 4.95
CA PHE A 301 5.82 8.85 4.72
C PHE A 301 5.30 10.06 3.92
N SER A 302 4.45 10.88 4.54
CA SER A 302 4.42 12.29 4.18
C SER A 302 5.79 12.85 4.59
N ARG A 303 6.83 12.65 3.76
CA ARG A 303 8.03 13.48 3.85
C ARG A 303 7.50 14.91 3.96
N PHE A 304 7.75 15.58 5.08
CA PHE A 304 7.42 16.99 5.16
C PHE A 304 8.02 17.67 3.95
N LYS A 305 7.17 18.30 3.13
CA LYS A 305 7.66 19.27 2.16
C LYS A 305 8.07 20.50 2.97
N ILE A 306 9.32 20.50 3.40
CA ILE A 306 10.00 21.68 3.92
C ILE A 306 10.26 22.57 2.73
N ALA A 307 9.57 23.70 2.67
CA ALA A 307 9.83 24.72 1.67
C ALA A 307 10.38 25.95 2.39
N ALA A 308 11.62 26.31 2.10
CA ALA A 308 12.13 27.64 2.45
C ALA A 308 11.39 28.65 1.57
N LEU A 309 10.52 29.46 2.19
CA LEU A 309 9.77 30.49 1.47
C LEU A 309 10.55 31.81 1.43
N ASN A 310 11.39 32.04 2.45
CA ASN A 310 12.31 33.16 2.51
C ASN A 310 13.50 32.80 3.44
N ASN A 311 14.72 33.07 3.00
CA ASN A 311 15.95 32.78 3.74
C ASN A 311 16.55 34.01 4.47
N GLY A 312 16.08 35.22 4.18
CA GLY A 312 16.49 36.45 4.89
C GLY A 312 15.43 36.91 5.89
N GLY A 313 15.82 37.34 7.09
CA GLY A 313 14.86 37.92 8.03
C GLY A 313 15.33 37.97 9.48
N LYS A 314 14.58 38.69 10.31
CA LYS A 314 14.93 38.98 11.71
C LYS A 314 14.88 37.75 12.63
N LYS A 315 13.94 36.84 12.37
CA LYS A 315 13.71 35.58 13.10
C LYS A 315 13.17 34.51 12.18
N HIS A 316 13.48 33.25 12.50
CA HIS A 316 13.00 32.07 11.78
C HIS A 316 11.67 31.59 12.34
N VAL A 317 10.61 31.75 11.56
CA VAL A 317 9.27 31.24 11.87
C VAL A 317 9.00 29.99 11.03
N ALA A 318 8.75 28.86 11.69
CA ALA A 318 8.18 27.70 11.04
C ALA A 318 6.65 27.86 10.97
N LEU A 319 6.12 27.88 9.76
CA LEU A 319 4.69 27.95 9.50
C LEU A 319 4.16 26.54 9.30
N ILE A 320 3.33 26.06 10.22
CA ILE A 320 2.78 24.71 10.16
C ILE A 320 1.36 24.76 9.61
N GLY A 321 1.11 24.04 8.52
CA GLY A 321 -0.19 23.97 7.85
C GLY A 321 -0.48 22.61 7.23
N GLY A 322 -1.61 22.48 6.54
CA GLY A 322 -2.06 21.18 6.03
C GLY A 322 -2.57 20.28 7.14
N GLY A 323 -1.85 19.21 7.46
CA GLY A 323 -2.26 18.30 8.53
C GLY A 323 -3.10 17.11 8.05
N LEU A 324 -3.49 16.31 9.03
CA LEU A 324 -4.15 15.01 8.86
C LEU A 324 -5.66 15.08 9.04
N SER A 325 -6.18 16.22 9.53
CA SER A 325 -7.60 16.45 9.79
C SER A 325 -8.41 16.61 8.49
N ALA A 326 -9.74 16.57 8.62
CA ALA A 326 -10.66 16.85 7.52
C ALA A 326 -10.56 18.32 7.03
N GLU A 327 -9.98 19.22 7.83
CA GLU A 327 -9.86 20.67 7.56
C GLU A 327 -8.49 21.04 6.92
N ARG A 328 -7.83 20.07 6.29
CA ARG A 328 -6.51 20.22 5.66
C ARG A 328 -6.45 21.37 4.65
N GLU A 329 -7.44 21.50 3.77
CA GLU A 329 -7.45 22.54 2.74
C GLU A 329 -7.55 23.96 3.33
N ILE A 330 -8.36 24.15 4.38
CA ILE A 330 -8.40 25.43 5.11
C ILE A 330 -7.03 25.72 5.71
N SER A 331 -6.40 24.71 6.32
CA SER A 331 -5.08 24.85 6.93
C SER A 331 -4.02 25.30 5.92
N LEU A 332 -4.07 24.77 4.69
CA LEU A 332 -3.21 25.22 3.59
C LEU A 332 -3.51 26.66 3.16
N ASN A 333 -4.79 27.03 3.04
CA ASN A 333 -5.20 28.38 2.65
C ASN A 333 -4.80 29.45 3.68
N SER A 334 -5.04 29.19 4.97
CA SER A 334 -4.58 30.01 6.10
C SER A 334 -3.05 30.18 6.06
N SER A 335 -2.32 29.07 5.85
CA SER A 335 -0.85 29.10 5.73
C SER A 335 -0.38 29.99 4.59
N LEU A 336 -0.98 29.92 3.40
CA LEU A 336 -0.57 30.74 2.27
C LEU A 336 -0.66 32.25 2.57
N GLN A 337 -1.72 32.68 3.25
CA GLN A 337 -1.95 34.09 3.58
C GLN A 337 -1.01 34.55 4.69
N VAL A 338 -0.89 33.75 5.75
CA VAL A 338 0.05 34.03 6.85
C VAL A 338 1.49 34.06 6.36
N ALA A 339 1.89 33.18 5.43
CA ALA A 339 3.22 33.19 4.83
C ALA A 339 3.53 34.53 4.15
N LYS A 340 2.60 35.04 3.33
CA LYS A 340 2.74 36.34 2.66
C LYS A 340 2.93 37.47 3.68
N ALA A 341 2.11 37.49 4.74
CA ALA A 341 2.20 38.47 5.81
C ALA A 341 3.51 38.38 6.59
N LEU A 342 3.99 37.17 6.90
CA LEU A 342 5.27 36.94 7.58
C LEU A 342 6.45 37.42 6.73
N ILE A 343 6.45 37.12 5.43
CA ILE A 343 7.50 37.55 4.50
C ILE A 343 7.49 39.08 4.35
N HIS A 344 6.30 39.68 4.22
CA HIS A 344 6.15 41.14 4.19
C HIS A 344 6.70 41.81 5.47
N ASN A 345 6.52 41.17 6.62
CA ASN A 345 7.08 41.62 7.90
C ASN A 345 8.57 41.23 8.12
N GLU A 346 9.27 40.79 7.07
CA GLU A 346 10.72 40.47 7.07
C GLU A 346 11.12 39.30 8.01
N TYR A 347 10.25 38.30 8.17
CA TYR A 347 10.61 37.05 8.83
C TYR A 347 11.24 36.06 7.85
N LYS A 348 12.17 35.24 8.34
CA LYS A 348 12.63 34.03 7.65
C LYS A 348 11.54 32.98 7.85
N VAL A 349 10.99 32.43 6.76
CA VAL A 349 9.82 31.54 6.84
C VAL A 349 10.12 30.19 6.21
N THR A 350 9.83 29.13 6.98
CA THR A 350 9.83 27.76 6.46
C THR A 350 8.43 27.20 6.60
N PHE A 351 7.83 26.78 5.49
CA PHE A 351 6.57 26.06 5.54
C PHE A 351 6.82 24.58 5.83
N ILE A 352 6.01 24.03 6.74
CA ILE A 352 6.02 22.62 7.13
C ILE A 352 4.58 22.10 6.97
N ASN A 353 4.37 21.22 5.99
CA ASN A 353 3.09 20.51 5.84
C ASN A 353 2.98 19.42 6.90
N MET A 354 2.10 19.60 7.90
CA MET A 354 2.04 18.71 9.05
C MET A 354 1.71 17.25 8.63
N GLY A 355 2.62 16.36 9.01
CA GLY A 355 2.48 14.93 9.08
C GLY A 355 2.80 14.44 10.49
N VAL A 356 2.94 13.13 10.60
CA VAL A 356 3.09 12.37 11.85
C VAL A 356 4.49 12.44 12.44
N ASP A 357 5.45 12.79 11.61
CA ASP A 357 6.87 12.91 11.85
C ASP A 357 7.27 14.34 12.30
N ILE A 358 6.30 15.17 12.72
CA ILE A 358 6.45 16.64 12.84
C ILE A 358 7.53 17.03 13.84
N SER A 359 7.76 16.19 14.84
CA SER A 359 8.87 16.34 15.77
C SER A 359 10.22 16.34 15.05
N GLN A 360 10.43 15.47 14.07
CA GLN A 360 11.68 15.38 13.31
C GLN A 360 11.87 16.62 12.44
N ALA A 361 10.85 17.06 11.71
CA ALA A 361 10.94 18.28 10.90
C ALA A 361 11.25 19.51 11.75
N LEU A 362 10.66 19.64 12.94
CA LEU A 362 10.96 20.74 13.86
C LEU A 362 12.40 20.67 14.41
N LEU A 363 12.91 19.46 14.66
CA LEU A 363 14.31 19.25 15.09
C LEU A 363 15.33 19.54 13.99
N GLU A 364 14.96 19.33 12.72
CA GLU A 364 15.77 19.64 11.54
C GLU A 364 15.76 21.14 11.21
N VAL A 365 14.56 21.74 11.19
CA VAL A 365 14.37 23.16 10.83
C VAL A 365 14.90 24.10 11.93
N GLN A 366 14.79 23.69 13.21
CA GLN A 366 15.18 24.48 14.38
C GLN A 366 14.68 25.93 14.38
N PRO A 367 13.36 26.15 14.23
CA PRO A 367 12.82 27.50 14.14
C PRO A 367 12.89 28.22 15.50
N ASP A 368 12.96 29.57 15.47
CA ASP A 368 12.84 30.40 16.67
C ASP A 368 11.43 30.37 17.26
N MET A 369 10.42 30.12 16.41
CA MET A 369 9.01 30.03 16.79
C MET A 369 8.21 29.27 15.72
N VAL A 370 7.08 28.70 16.13
CA VAL A 370 6.06 28.14 15.24
C VAL A 370 4.86 29.09 15.12
N PHE A 371 4.40 29.32 13.89
CA PHE A 371 3.07 29.85 13.64
C PHE A 371 2.15 28.68 13.29
N ASN A 372 1.15 28.41 14.13
CA ASN A 372 0.20 27.32 13.93
C ASN A 372 -0.95 27.78 13.01
N CYS A 373 -1.06 27.20 11.82
CA CYS A 373 -2.17 27.41 10.88
C CYS A 373 -3.00 26.14 10.65
N LEU A 374 -2.91 25.16 11.55
CA LEU A 374 -3.70 23.93 11.48
C LEU A 374 -5.10 24.15 12.04
N HIS A 375 -6.09 23.62 11.32
CA HIS A 375 -7.49 23.60 11.72
C HIS A 375 -7.94 22.19 12.11
N GLY A 376 -8.87 22.14 13.07
CA GLY A 376 -9.43 20.91 13.62
C GLY A 376 -8.46 20.11 14.49
N THR A 377 -8.64 18.79 14.50
CA THR A 377 -7.82 17.85 15.29
C THR A 377 -6.33 18.04 15.02
N TYR A 378 -5.52 17.88 16.07
CA TYR A 378 -4.09 18.15 16.19
C TYR A 378 -3.66 19.62 16.22
N GLY A 379 -4.39 20.49 15.52
CA GLY A 379 -4.13 21.93 15.48
C GLY A 379 -4.76 22.66 16.65
N GLU A 380 -6.06 22.45 16.84
CA GLU A 380 -6.90 23.21 17.76
C GLU A 380 -7.13 22.50 19.11
N ASP A 381 -6.87 21.19 19.19
CA ASP A 381 -7.11 20.34 20.36
C ASP A 381 -5.99 20.34 21.41
N GLY A 382 -4.90 21.07 21.15
CA GLY A 382 -3.75 21.18 22.04
C GLY A 382 -2.63 20.15 21.81
N CYS A 383 -2.76 19.21 20.87
CA CYS A 383 -1.71 18.22 20.59
C CYS A 383 -0.40 18.88 20.12
N LEU A 384 -0.46 19.73 19.08
CA LEU A 384 0.72 20.45 18.60
C LEU A 384 1.31 21.38 19.68
N PRO A 385 0.53 22.23 20.37
CA PRO A 385 1.01 22.97 21.55
C PRO A 385 1.73 22.10 22.58
N GLY A 386 1.25 20.88 22.83
CA GLY A 386 1.86 19.92 23.74
C GLY A 386 3.24 19.47 23.28
N LEU A 387 3.37 19.10 22.00
CA LEU A 387 4.65 18.75 21.39
C LEU A 387 5.64 19.94 21.42
N LEU A 388 5.18 21.14 21.09
CA LEU A 388 6.02 22.33 21.07
C LEU A 388 6.52 22.71 22.48
N ASN A 389 5.70 22.47 23.52
CA ASN A 389 6.15 22.60 24.90
C ASN A 389 7.27 21.59 25.24
N ILE A 390 7.21 20.35 24.74
CA ILE A 390 8.25 19.32 24.92
C ILE A 390 9.54 19.73 24.21
N LEU A 391 9.42 20.18 22.95
CA LEU A 391 10.53 20.64 22.12
C LEU A 391 11.07 22.02 22.53
N GLN A 392 10.36 22.73 23.40
CA GLN A 392 10.68 24.08 23.88
C GLN A 392 10.74 25.13 22.77
N ILE A 393 9.86 25.00 21.78
CA ILE A 393 9.73 25.94 20.66
C ILE A 393 8.53 26.84 20.97
N PRO A 394 8.70 28.18 21.07
CA PRO A 394 7.58 29.10 21.24
C PRO A 394 6.58 29.00 20.07
N TYR A 395 5.31 29.30 20.30
CA TYR A 395 4.28 29.25 19.26
C TYR A 395 3.20 30.31 19.41
N THR A 396 2.48 30.58 18.31
CA THR A 396 1.30 31.45 18.29
C THR A 396 0.05 30.77 18.87
N HIS A 397 -0.98 31.57 19.17
CA HIS A 397 -2.26 31.11 19.74
C HIS A 397 -2.15 30.54 21.16
N SER A 398 -3.20 29.82 21.59
CA SER A 398 -3.36 29.36 22.98
C SER A 398 -2.58 28.08 23.28
N GLY A 399 -2.28 27.87 24.56
CA GLY A 399 -1.59 26.66 25.02
C GLY A 399 -2.52 25.46 25.24
N VAL A 400 -1.92 24.30 25.52
CA VAL A 400 -2.59 22.98 25.65
C VAL A 400 -3.91 23.04 26.43
N PHE A 401 -3.92 23.62 27.63
CA PHE A 401 -5.10 23.65 28.48
C PHE A 401 -6.27 24.39 27.83
N ALA A 402 -6.05 25.64 27.40
CA ALA A 402 -7.08 26.46 26.77
C ALA A 402 -7.61 25.81 25.48
N SER A 403 -6.72 25.26 24.66
CA SER A 403 -7.05 24.63 23.38
C SER A 403 -7.85 23.34 23.54
N SER A 404 -7.37 22.41 24.37
CA SER A 404 -8.10 21.16 24.64
C SER A 404 -9.47 21.38 25.29
N LEU A 405 -9.56 22.34 26.20
CA LEU A 405 -10.81 22.69 26.87
C LEU A 405 -11.81 23.34 25.90
N ALA A 406 -11.36 24.30 25.10
CA ALA A 406 -12.19 25.00 24.13
C ALA A 406 -12.70 24.09 23.01
N PHE A 407 -11.85 23.20 22.51
CA PHE A 407 -12.17 22.30 21.40
C PHE A 407 -13.22 21.25 21.77
N ASN A 408 -13.29 20.85 23.04
CA ASN A 408 -14.31 19.93 23.54
C ASN A 408 -15.56 20.70 24.01
N LYS A 409 -16.67 20.57 23.28
CA LYS A 409 -17.91 21.33 23.56
C LYS A 409 -18.58 21.01 24.91
N ALA A 410 -18.45 19.77 25.40
CA ALA A 410 -19.03 19.41 26.69
C ALA A 410 -18.23 20.02 27.84
N TYR A 411 -16.90 19.90 27.80
CA TYR A 411 -16.04 20.42 28.86
C TYR A 411 -15.98 21.95 28.87
N SER A 412 -15.97 22.61 27.70
CA SER A 412 -16.06 24.07 27.63
C SER A 412 -17.37 24.58 28.23
N LYS A 413 -18.52 23.94 27.94
CA LYS A 413 -19.80 24.32 28.56
C LYS A 413 -19.83 24.11 30.06
N PHE A 414 -19.29 23.00 30.56
CA PHE A 414 -19.14 22.79 31.99
C PHE A 414 -18.32 23.92 32.63
N TRP A 415 -17.22 24.32 31.99
CA TRP A 415 -16.38 25.43 32.42
C TRP A 415 -17.13 26.78 32.42
N PHE A 416 -17.90 27.08 31.37
CA PHE A 416 -18.70 28.31 31.28
C PHE A 416 -19.70 28.41 32.43
N ARG A 417 -20.47 27.34 32.69
CA ARG A 417 -21.43 27.30 33.79
C ARG A 417 -20.75 27.50 35.15
N ALA A 418 -19.62 26.83 35.38
CA ALA A 418 -18.85 26.97 36.62
C ALA A 418 -18.31 28.40 36.86
N ASN A 419 -18.17 29.21 35.81
CA ASN A 419 -17.69 30.60 35.86
C ASN A 419 -18.81 31.65 35.72
N ASN A 420 -20.07 31.23 35.88
CA ASN A 420 -21.26 32.08 35.73
C ASN A 420 -21.29 32.79 34.36
N ILE A 421 -20.98 32.05 33.28
CA ILE A 421 -21.14 32.48 31.90
C ILE A 421 -22.40 31.80 31.35
N ASN A 422 -23.31 32.59 30.79
CA ASN A 422 -24.59 32.10 30.33
C ASN A 422 -24.41 31.23 29.06
N THR A 423 -25.03 30.05 29.02
CA THR A 423 -24.95 29.13 27.87
C THR A 423 -26.20 28.27 27.82
N ALA A 424 -26.57 27.79 26.62
CA ALA A 424 -27.78 27.00 26.43
C ALA A 424 -27.80 25.70 27.27
N GLY A 425 -28.99 25.25 27.64
CA GLY A 425 -29.21 23.94 28.25
C GLY A 425 -28.61 22.83 27.38
N SER A 426 -27.94 21.86 27.98
CA SER A 426 -27.27 20.81 27.20
C SER A 426 -26.95 19.57 28.02
N MET A 427 -26.82 18.45 27.32
CA MET A 427 -26.46 17.14 27.87
C MET A 427 -25.60 16.35 26.90
N VAL A 428 -24.76 15.46 27.43
CA VAL A 428 -23.94 14.53 26.62
C VAL A 428 -24.65 13.20 26.56
N ILE A 429 -24.71 12.63 25.36
CA ILE A 429 -25.30 11.32 25.11
C ILE A 429 -24.23 10.41 24.54
N SER A 430 -24.13 9.22 25.10
CA SER A 430 -23.29 8.15 24.59
C SER A 430 -24.09 7.22 23.67
N LYS A 431 -23.44 6.64 22.67
CA LYS A 431 -24.06 5.75 21.67
C LYS A 431 -24.72 4.50 22.28
N ASP A 432 -24.23 4.05 23.43
CA ASP A 432 -24.71 2.90 24.20
C ASP A 432 -25.93 3.20 25.11
N SER A 433 -26.36 4.45 25.20
CA SER A 433 -27.40 4.89 26.14
C SER A 433 -28.84 4.40 25.82
N ASN A 434 -29.04 3.64 24.74
CA ASN A 434 -30.34 3.05 24.33
C ASN A 434 -31.53 4.05 24.28
N ILE A 435 -31.25 5.32 24.00
CA ILE A 435 -32.27 6.36 23.89
C ILE A 435 -33.04 6.19 22.56
N LYS A 436 -34.35 5.92 22.67
CA LYS A 436 -35.23 5.69 21.50
C LYS A 436 -36.01 6.92 21.03
N ASN A 437 -36.25 7.87 21.94
CA ASN A 437 -37.01 9.09 21.67
C ASN A 437 -36.07 10.29 21.65
N ASP A 438 -36.58 11.47 21.30
CA ASP A 438 -35.79 12.69 21.41
C ASP A 438 -35.30 12.89 22.85
N PRO A 439 -34.01 13.19 23.04
CA PRO A 439 -33.43 13.31 24.38
C PRO A 439 -33.80 14.61 25.10
N MET A 440 -34.29 15.62 24.39
CA MET A 440 -34.85 16.85 24.95
C MET A 440 -36.01 17.36 24.08
N PRO A 441 -36.87 18.24 24.61
CA PRO A 441 -37.92 18.89 23.82
C PRO A 441 -37.34 19.61 22.59
N ARG A 442 -38.03 19.49 21.46
CA ARG A 442 -37.69 20.25 20.25
C ARG A 442 -38.06 21.73 20.44
N PRO A 443 -37.33 22.66 19.77
CA PRO A 443 -36.18 22.44 18.91
C PRO A 443 -34.85 22.25 19.68
N TYR A 444 -33.94 21.43 19.14
CA TYR A 444 -32.61 21.22 19.70
C TYR A 444 -31.54 21.02 18.62
N VAL A 445 -30.27 21.13 19.02
CA VAL A 445 -29.09 21.01 18.15
C VAL A 445 -28.24 19.82 18.61
N ILE A 446 -27.89 18.96 17.67
CA ILE A 446 -26.91 17.88 17.86
C ILE A 446 -25.54 18.39 17.40
N LYS A 447 -24.51 18.23 18.23
CA LYS A 447 -23.15 18.65 17.92
C LYS A 447 -22.14 17.54 18.28
N PRO A 448 -21.17 17.24 17.40
CA PRO A 448 -20.02 16.44 17.79
C PRO A 448 -19.18 17.15 18.85
N LEU A 449 -18.64 16.39 19.81
CA LEU A 449 -17.87 16.96 20.91
C LEU A 449 -16.58 17.66 20.46
N ASN A 450 -15.83 17.05 19.54
CA ASN A 450 -14.46 17.43 19.19
C ASN A 450 -14.31 17.67 17.67
N GLN A 451 -15.26 18.38 17.05
CA GLN A 451 -15.17 18.80 15.64
C GLN A 451 -15.26 20.32 15.53
N GLY A 452 -14.46 20.91 14.65
CA GLY A 452 -14.48 22.33 14.33
C GLY A 452 -15.58 22.69 13.32
N SER A 453 -15.68 23.99 13.04
CA SER A 453 -16.32 24.54 11.83
C SER A 453 -17.72 24.01 11.52
N SER A 454 -18.55 23.77 12.55
CA SER A 454 -19.93 23.25 12.42
C SER A 454 -20.04 21.87 11.72
N ILE A 455 -18.95 21.11 11.60
CA ILE A 455 -18.96 19.76 11.02
C ILE A 455 -19.84 18.84 11.87
N GLY A 456 -20.77 18.15 11.22
CA GLY A 456 -21.67 17.19 11.87
C GLY A 456 -22.75 17.79 12.76
N VAL A 457 -22.95 19.11 12.73
CA VAL A 457 -24.02 19.77 13.48
C VAL A 457 -25.36 19.53 12.78
N VAL A 458 -26.37 19.11 13.54
CA VAL A 458 -27.73 18.86 13.05
C VAL A 458 -28.72 19.68 13.88
N LEU A 459 -29.56 20.48 13.22
CA LEU A 459 -30.67 21.18 13.85
C LEU A 459 -31.94 20.34 13.70
N VAL A 460 -32.65 20.10 14.80
CA VAL A 460 -33.91 19.36 14.84
C VAL A 460 -35.02 20.30 15.28
N LEU A 461 -35.94 20.63 14.38
CA LEU A 461 -37.05 21.54 14.58
C LEU A 461 -38.35 20.81 14.95
N GLU A 462 -39.30 21.57 15.49
CA GLU A 462 -40.66 21.09 15.67
C GLU A 462 -41.26 20.64 14.33
N GLY A 463 -41.78 19.41 14.29
CA GLY A 463 -42.41 18.84 13.09
C GLY A 463 -41.47 18.12 12.11
N ASP A 464 -40.14 18.14 12.32
CA ASP A 464 -39.20 17.41 11.46
C ASP A 464 -39.41 15.88 11.50
N ASP A 465 -39.31 15.21 10.34
CA ASP A 465 -39.28 13.74 10.24
C ASP A 465 -37.88 13.19 10.61
N PHE A 466 -37.43 13.53 11.81
CA PHE A 466 -36.16 13.08 12.39
C PHE A 466 -36.43 12.07 13.51
N ASN A 467 -35.74 10.93 13.45
CA ASN A 467 -35.79 9.90 14.49
C ASN A 467 -34.41 9.71 15.12
N PHE A 468 -34.27 10.14 16.37
CA PHE A 468 -33.02 10.07 17.12
C PHE A 468 -32.48 8.63 17.24
N ALA A 469 -33.34 7.61 17.33
CA ALA A 469 -32.93 6.20 17.46
C ALA A 469 -32.10 5.70 16.26
N ASN A 470 -32.22 6.36 15.11
CA ASN A 470 -31.52 6.00 13.88
C ASN A 470 -30.25 6.84 13.65
N TYR A 471 -29.93 7.78 14.54
CA TYR A 471 -28.73 8.60 14.41
C TYR A 471 -27.48 7.77 14.72
N ASP A 472 -26.49 7.78 13.82
CA ASP A 472 -25.40 6.80 13.78
C ASP A 472 -24.12 7.23 14.50
N PHE A 473 -24.10 8.45 15.06
CA PHE A 473 -22.97 9.04 15.79
C PHE A 473 -21.69 9.05 14.93
N PRO A 474 -21.67 9.80 13.81
CA PRO A 474 -20.64 9.64 12.78
C PRO A 474 -19.23 10.13 13.19
N TYR A 475 -19.10 10.85 14.30
CA TYR A 475 -17.86 11.53 14.71
C TYR A 475 -17.36 11.14 16.11
N GLY A 476 -17.79 9.97 16.61
CA GLY A 476 -17.35 9.40 17.89
C GLY A 476 -18.51 8.84 18.70
N ASP A 477 -18.22 8.20 19.82
CA ASP A 477 -19.25 7.49 20.62
C ASP A 477 -20.10 8.41 21.49
N GLN A 478 -19.83 9.72 21.48
CA GLN A 478 -20.54 10.70 22.27
C GLN A 478 -20.85 11.97 21.46
N ILE A 479 -22.03 12.52 21.70
CA ILE A 479 -22.51 13.78 21.11
C ILE A 479 -23.04 14.71 22.19
N LEU A 480 -23.02 16.00 21.90
CA LEU A 480 -23.68 17.03 22.69
C LEU A 480 -25.06 17.31 22.10
N ILE A 481 -26.09 17.24 22.93
CA ILE A 481 -27.40 17.78 22.62
C ILE A 481 -27.57 19.10 23.35
N GLU A 482 -27.96 20.13 22.62
CA GLU A 482 -28.05 21.49 23.12
C GLU A 482 -29.39 22.11 22.74
N GLU A 483 -30.00 22.84 23.67
CA GLU A 483 -31.21 23.62 23.42
C GLU A 483 -30.97 24.62 22.27
N TYR A 484 -31.93 24.71 21.35
CA TYR A 484 -31.86 25.71 20.30
C TYR A 484 -32.30 27.08 20.83
N ILE A 485 -31.35 28.03 20.91
CA ILE A 485 -31.65 29.41 21.26
C ILE A 485 -31.89 30.22 19.99
N LYS A 486 -33.09 30.79 19.87
CA LYS A 486 -33.43 31.69 18.76
C LYS A 486 -32.89 33.09 19.06
N GLY A 487 -31.99 33.59 18.23
CA GLY A 487 -31.43 34.93 18.38
C GLY A 487 -30.49 35.31 17.24
N ARG A 488 -29.78 36.43 17.40
CA ARG A 488 -28.81 36.95 16.45
C ARG A 488 -27.41 36.43 16.79
N GLU A 489 -26.65 35.99 15.79
CA GLU A 489 -25.32 35.42 16.01
C GLU A 489 -24.25 36.52 16.05
N MET A 490 -23.51 36.57 17.16
CA MET A 490 -22.48 37.58 17.44
C MET A 490 -21.11 36.93 17.56
N GLN A 491 -20.11 37.55 16.97
CA GLN A 491 -18.73 37.07 16.94
C GLN A 491 -17.82 38.17 17.47
N VAL A 492 -17.01 37.85 18.48
CA VAL A 492 -16.08 38.80 19.11
C VAL A 492 -14.66 38.33 18.92
N ALA A 493 -13.81 39.16 18.30
CA ALA A 493 -12.38 38.90 18.21
C ALA A 493 -11.68 39.43 19.46
N VAL A 494 -10.86 38.59 20.10
CA VAL A 494 -10.05 38.96 21.25
C VAL A 494 -8.57 38.73 20.90
N LEU A 495 -7.74 39.76 21.06
CA LEU A 495 -6.31 39.70 20.81
C LEU A 495 -5.55 40.08 22.09
N ASN A 496 -4.81 39.12 22.64
CA ASN A 496 -3.99 39.30 23.84
C ASN A 496 -4.79 39.88 25.04
N GLY A 497 -6.00 39.38 25.25
CA GLY A 497 -6.89 39.77 26.36
C GLY A 497 -7.71 41.03 26.13
N LYS A 498 -7.59 41.69 24.98
CA LYS A 498 -8.39 42.87 24.61
C LYS A 498 -9.38 42.50 23.51
N ALA A 499 -10.66 42.75 23.70
CA ALA A 499 -11.66 42.58 22.64
C ALA A 499 -11.53 43.71 21.60
N LEU A 500 -11.58 43.36 20.32
CA LEU A 500 -11.37 44.28 19.19
C LEU A 500 -12.68 44.84 18.64
N GLY A 501 -13.76 44.05 18.70
CA GLY A 501 -15.06 44.45 18.17
C GLY A 501 -16.03 43.28 18.10
N VAL A 502 -17.30 43.60 17.89
CA VAL A 502 -18.39 42.63 17.72
C VAL A 502 -18.85 42.70 16.27
N LEU A 503 -18.92 41.55 15.61
CA LEU A 503 -19.50 41.37 14.28
C LEU A 503 -20.78 40.55 14.42
N GLU A 504 -21.86 40.99 13.78
CA GLU A 504 -23.06 40.18 13.62
C GLU A 504 -23.01 39.42 12.31
N ILE A 505 -23.38 38.15 12.36
CA ILE A 505 -23.63 37.36 11.16
C ILE A 505 -25.14 37.35 10.92
N GLN A 506 -25.56 37.90 9.79
CA GLN A 506 -26.93 37.78 9.30
C GLN A 506 -27.00 36.76 8.17
N LEU A 507 -27.74 35.68 8.39
CA LEU A 507 -27.95 34.67 7.36
C LEU A 507 -28.92 35.21 6.30
N LEU A 508 -28.50 35.22 5.03
CA LEU A 508 -29.31 35.77 3.93
C LEU A 508 -30.17 34.72 3.21
N LYS A 509 -29.75 33.45 3.25
CA LYS A 509 -30.36 32.36 2.45
C LYS A 509 -30.63 31.07 3.24
N ARG A 510 -30.17 30.96 4.49
CA ARG A 510 -30.30 29.75 5.35
C ARG A 510 -30.79 30.14 6.76
N GLN A 511 -31.30 29.16 7.51
CA GLN A 511 -31.72 29.35 8.91
C GLN A 511 -30.59 29.09 9.94
N PHE A 512 -29.43 28.57 9.52
CA PHE A 512 -28.30 28.21 10.39
C PHE A 512 -26.92 28.59 9.78
N TYR A 513 -25.93 28.98 10.62
CA TYR A 513 -24.56 29.34 10.21
C TYR A 513 -23.62 28.11 10.26
N ASP A 514 -23.41 27.50 9.10
CA ASP A 514 -22.60 26.29 8.93
C ASP A 514 -21.22 26.56 8.30
N TYR A 515 -20.43 25.48 8.10
CA TYR A 515 -19.11 25.51 7.46
C TYR A 515 -19.10 26.29 6.15
N ASP A 516 -20.08 26.03 5.27
CA ASP A 516 -20.17 26.65 3.95
C ASP A 516 -20.44 28.15 4.06
N THR A 517 -21.24 28.56 5.05
CA THR A 517 -21.56 29.97 5.33
C THR A 517 -20.37 30.75 5.90
N LYS A 518 -19.46 30.08 6.64
CA LYS A 518 -18.24 30.66 7.24
C LYS A 518 -17.16 31.05 6.22
N TYR A 519 -17.18 30.46 5.01
CA TYR A 519 -16.08 30.61 4.02
C TYR A 519 -16.51 30.85 2.57
N THR A 520 -17.82 31.00 2.29
CA THR A 520 -18.37 31.26 0.94
C THR A 520 -19.04 32.64 0.87
N GLU A 521 -18.63 33.46 -0.09
CA GLU A 521 -19.15 34.82 -0.28
C GLU A 521 -20.63 34.82 -0.72
N GLY A 522 -21.47 35.65 -0.09
CA GLY A 522 -22.88 35.86 -0.47
C GLY A 522 -23.96 35.02 0.25
N TYR A 523 -23.59 34.21 1.25
CA TYR A 523 -24.52 33.41 2.07
C TYR A 523 -24.93 34.05 3.40
N ALA A 524 -24.00 34.80 4.01
CA ALA A 524 -24.26 35.63 5.17
C ALA A 524 -23.78 37.06 4.89
N LYS A 525 -24.45 38.02 5.50
CA LYS A 525 -24.02 39.41 5.57
C LYS A 525 -23.34 39.60 6.91
N HIS A 526 -22.06 39.97 6.87
CA HIS A 526 -21.33 40.37 8.06
C HIS A 526 -21.61 41.85 8.31
N LEU A 527 -22.12 42.17 9.50
CA LEU A 527 -22.30 43.54 9.96
C LEU A 527 -21.25 43.83 11.02
N CYS A 528 -20.26 44.62 10.62
CA CYS A 528 -19.13 44.98 11.44
C CYS A 528 -19.02 46.52 11.42
N PRO A 529 -19.24 47.24 12.54
CA PRO A 529 -19.65 46.71 13.85
C PRO A 529 -21.09 46.18 13.83
N ALA A 530 -21.39 45.25 14.73
CA ALA A 530 -22.74 44.73 14.93
C ALA A 530 -23.72 45.87 15.30
N PRO A 531 -24.88 46.00 14.65
CA PRO A 531 -25.89 47.01 14.97
C PRO A 531 -26.63 46.64 16.28
N LEU A 532 -25.97 46.92 17.40
CA LEU A 532 -26.46 46.71 18.77
C LEU A 532 -26.52 48.03 19.53
N LEU A 533 -27.30 48.06 20.62
CA LEU A 533 -27.24 49.18 21.55
C LEU A 533 -25.85 49.24 22.23
N PRO A 534 -25.30 50.44 22.52
CA PRO A 534 -23.94 50.58 23.05
C PRO A 534 -23.66 49.76 24.31
N ASN A 535 -24.62 49.67 25.23
CA ASN A 535 -24.48 48.90 26.47
C ASN A 535 -24.35 47.39 26.21
N ILE A 536 -25.09 46.84 25.24
CA ILE A 536 -25.05 45.41 24.87
C ILE A 536 -23.73 45.10 24.16
N TYR A 537 -23.30 46.00 23.26
CA TYR A 537 -22.02 45.87 22.58
C TYR A 537 -20.86 45.83 23.58
N ASP A 538 -20.84 46.76 24.54
CA ASP A 538 -19.82 46.81 25.59
C ASP A 538 -19.87 45.60 26.54
N GLU A 539 -21.06 45.06 26.80
CA GLU A 539 -21.24 43.85 27.60
C GLU A 539 -20.62 42.63 26.92
N LEU A 540 -20.87 42.43 25.62
CA LEU A 540 -20.28 41.34 24.84
C LEU A 540 -18.74 41.44 24.78
N LEU A 541 -18.19 42.66 24.67
CA LEU A 541 -16.74 42.86 24.73
C LEU A 541 -16.18 42.44 26.09
N LYS A 542 -16.75 42.93 27.20
CA LYS A 542 -16.30 42.62 28.56
C LYS A 542 -16.45 41.13 28.89
N GLU A 543 -17.56 40.51 28.48
CA GLU A 543 -17.80 39.09 28.68
C GLU A 543 -16.78 38.24 27.89
N SER A 544 -16.46 38.64 26.65
CA SER A 544 -15.42 37.98 25.84
C SER A 544 -14.02 38.08 26.46
N GLU A 545 -13.66 39.25 27.00
CA GLU A 545 -12.40 39.43 27.75
C GLU A 545 -12.36 38.55 29.01
N LYS A 546 -13.47 38.48 29.77
CA LYS A 546 -13.60 37.60 30.94
C LYS A 546 -13.42 36.12 30.54
N ILE A 547 -14.08 35.66 29.49
CA ILE A 547 -13.96 34.28 28.98
C ILE A 547 -12.50 33.98 28.60
N TYR A 548 -11.87 34.88 27.84
CA TYR A 548 -10.49 34.74 27.42
C TYR A 548 -9.53 34.56 28.62
N HIS A 549 -9.70 35.38 29.66
CA HIS A 549 -8.85 35.33 30.84
C HIS A 549 -9.11 34.09 31.70
N THR A 550 -10.37 33.72 31.92
CA THR A 550 -10.73 32.55 32.75
C THR A 550 -10.26 31.24 32.12
N MET A 551 -10.28 31.13 30.79
CA MET A 551 -9.78 29.94 30.07
C MET A 551 -8.27 29.94 29.84
N ASN A 552 -7.55 30.98 30.29
CA ASN A 552 -6.10 31.14 30.07
C ASN A 552 -5.73 31.12 28.56
N CYS A 553 -6.57 31.73 27.73
CA CYS A 553 -6.31 31.91 26.30
C CYS A 553 -5.10 32.82 26.07
N GLN A 554 -4.42 32.63 24.94
CA GLN A 554 -3.26 33.42 24.51
C GLN A 554 -3.36 33.74 23.02
N GLY A 555 -2.75 34.84 22.60
CA GLY A 555 -2.81 35.30 21.21
C GLY A 555 -4.23 35.70 20.80
N VAL A 556 -4.64 35.23 19.63
CA VAL A 556 -5.97 35.50 19.04
C VAL A 556 -6.96 34.42 19.48
N ALA A 557 -8.17 34.84 19.87
CA ALA A 557 -9.32 33.97 20.01
C ALA A 557 -10.57 34.62 19.39
N ARG A 558 -11.56 33.80 19.05
CA ARG A 558 -12.89 34.22 18.61
C ARG A 558 -13.93 33.65 19.58
N VAL A 559 -14.78 34.50 20.11
CA VAL A 559 -15.85 34.13 21.05
C VAL A 559 -17.19 34.29 20.33
N GLU A 560 -18.03 33.26 20.38
CA GLU A 560 -19.30 33.19 19.64
C GLU A 560 -20.48 33.20 20.61
N PHE A 561 -21.48 34.05 20.33
CA PHE A 561 -22.70 34.17 21.13
C PHE A 561 -23.95 34.11 20.26
N ILE A 562 -25.06 33.68 20.85
CA ILE A 562 -26.41 34.03 20.39
C ILE A 562 -26.96 35.11 21.30
N PHE A 563 -27.36 36.24 20.73
CA PHE A 563 -28.07 37.30 21.43
C PHE A 563 -29.58 37.13 21.23
N ASP A 564 -30.30 36.78 22.30
CA ASP A 564 -31.76 36.71 22.32
C ASP A 564 -32.33 38.10 22.65
N GLU A 565 -32.90 38.74 21.64
CA GLU A 565 -33.49 40.09 21.75
C GLU A 565 -34.72 40.13 22.67
N LYS A 566 -35.48 39.04 22.78
CA LYS A 566 -36.68 39.00 23.62
C LYS A 566 -36.32 38.97 25.09
N GLN A 567 -35.28 38.22 25.42
CA GLN A 567 -34.78 38.09 26.78
C GLN A 567 -33.74 39.16 27.13
N ASN A 568 -33.23 39.88 26.13
CA ASN A 568 -32.10 40.80 26.23
C ASN A 568 -30.90 40.13 26.93
N LYS A 569 -30.53 38.93 26.45
CA LYS A 569 -29.45 38.10 27.02
C LYS A 569 -28.55 37.51 25.94
N SER A 570 -27.25 37.49 26.20
CA SER A 570 -26.25 36.74 25.44
C SER A 570 -26.15 35.30 25.96
N PHE A 571 -26.00 34.35 25.04
CA PHE A 571 -25.72 32.95 25.33
C PHE A 571 -24.44 32.55 24.62
N MET A 572 -23.43 32.15 25.39
CA MET A 572 -22.15 31.67 24.89
C MET A 572 -22.32 30.34 24.16
N LEU A 573 -21.91 30.30 22.89
CA LEU A 573 -21.92 29.09 22.06
C LEU A 573 -20.59 28.34 22.18
N GLU A 574 -19.52 28.96 21.72
CA GLU A 574 -18.19 28.37 21.67
C GLU A 574 -17.10 29.45 21.64
N ILE A 575 -15.87 29.06 21.97
CA ILE A 575 -14.68 29.87 21.79
C ILE A 575 -13.72 29.10 20.91
N ASN A 576 -13.24 29.73 19.86
CA ASN A 576 -12.15 29.20 19.04
C ASN A 576 -10.84 29.87 19.45
N THR A 577 -9.90 29.10 19.98
CA THR A 577 -8.58 29.59 20.40
C THR A 577 -7.55 29.69 19.27
N HIS A 578 -7.95 29.29 18.06
CA HIS A 578 -7.15 29.18 16.83
C HIS A 578 -8.00 29.56 15.61
N PRO A 579 -8.61 30.76 15.59
CA PRO A 579 -9.53 31.11 14.51
C PRO A 579 -8.81 31.21 13.17
N GLY A 580 -9.58 31.06 12.08
CA GLY A 580 -9.10 31.21 10.71
C GLY A 580 -8.36 32.52 10.47
N MET A 581 -7.27 32.46 9.70
CA MET A 581 -6.40 33.59 9.37
C MET A 581 -6.35 33.81 7.85
N THR A 582 -7.52 33.89 7.22
CA THR A 582 -7.67 34.31 5.81
C THR A 582 -8.23 35.74 5.74
N PRO A 583 -8.07 36.48 4.63
CA PRO A 583 -8.64 37.83 4.48
C PRO A 583 -10.17 37.89 4.64
N LEU A 584 -10.88 36.80 4.36
CA LEU A 584 -12.33 36.67 4.54
C LEU A 584 -12.71 36.10 5.93
N SER A 585 -11.74 35.84 6.80
CA SER A 585 -12.02 35.34 8.14
C SER A 585 -12.51 36.46 9.06
N ILE A 586 -13.42 36.10 9.96
CA ILE A 586 -14.08 37.02 10.90
C ILE A 586 -13.10 37.82 11.76
N VAL A 587 -12.01 37.20 12.24
CA VAL A 587 -11.05 37.92 13.11
C VAL A 587 -10.30 39.00 12.33
N PRO A 588 -9.67 38.72 11.17
CA PRO A 588 -9.14 39.76 10.28
C PRO A 588 -10.15 40.86 9.93
N GLU A 589 -11.40 40.51 9.68
CA GLU A 589 -12.45 41.48 9.37
C GLU A 589 -12.76 42.43 10.55
N ILE A 590 -12.92 41.89 11.76
CA ILE A 590 -13.10 42.69 12.98
C ILE A 590 -11.85 43.54 13.26
N ALA A 591 -10.65 43.00 13.03
CA ALA A 591 -9.40 43.73 13.24
C ALA A 591 -9.28 44.93 12.29
N ALA A 592 -9.70 44.78 11.02
CA ALA A 592 -9.64 45.83 10.02
C ALA A 592 -10.45 47.07 10.42
N LEU A 593 -11.60 46.90 11.11
CA LEU A 593 -12.36 48.03 11.66
C LEU A 593 -11.58 48.89 12.66
N GLN A 594 -10.69 48.27 13.41
CA GLN A 594 -9.83 48.95 14.38
C GLN A 594 -8.56 49.52 13.72
N GLY A 595 -8.53 49.60 12.38
CA GLY A 595 -7.37 50.06 11.61
C GLY A 595 -6.19 49.08 11.64
N MET A 596 -6.41 47.82 12.02
CA MET A 596 -5.38 46.78 12.04
C MET A 596 -5.50 45.94 10.77
N ASP A 597 -4.62 46.20 9.80
CA ASP A 597 -4.53 45.36 8.61
C ASP A 597 -4.04 43.94 8.93
N PHE A 598 -4.21 43.02 7.97
CA PHE A 598 -3.85 41.62 8.13
C PHE A 598 -2.37 41.39 8.46
N ASN A 599 -1.47 42.18 7.85
CA ASN A 599 -0.03 42.05 8.09
C ASN A 599 0.32 42.46 9.54
N PHE A 600 -0.30 43.51 10.04
CA PHE A 600 -0.15 43.99 11.41
C PHE A 600 -0.76 43.01 12.42
N LEU A 601 -1.90 42.39 12.10
CA LEU A 601 -2.53 41.35 12.93
C LEU A 601 -1.60 40.12 13.07
N VAL A 602 -1.04 39.63 11.96
CA VAL A 602 -0.07 38.52 11.97
C VAL A 602 1.17 38.91 12.78
N GLN A 603 1.69 40.13 12.61
CA GLN A 603 2.82 40.63 13.38
C GLN A 603 2.52 40.67 14.90
N LYS A 604 1.33 41.15 15.30
CA LYS A 604 0.91 41.20 16.71
C LYS A 604 0.73 39.82 17.33
N SER A 605 0.36 38.83 16.51
CA SER A 605 0.19 37.43 16.94
C SER A 605 1.52 36.75 17.30
N ILE A 606 2.66 37.30 16.87
CA ILE A 606 4.03 36.75 17.07
C ILE A 606 4.67 37.22 18.39
N LYS A 607 3.95 37.94 19.26
CA LYS A 607 4.55 38.49 20.49
C LYS A 607 4.98 37.42 21.51
N LYS A 608 6.24 37.54 21.95
CA LYS A 608 7.05 36.59 22.75
C LYS A 608 6.30 35.97 23.94
N LYS A 609 6.13 34.65 23.92
CA LYS A 609 6.22 33.82 25.13
C LYS A 609 7.67 33.37 25.31
N LYS A 610 8.35 33.82 26.36
CA LYS A 610 9.55 33.13 26.85
C LYS A 610 9.05 31.83 27.49
N ILE A 611 9.33 30.68 26.87
CA ILE A 611 9.18 29.40 27.55
C ILE A 611 10.21 29.41 28.69
N ASN A 612 9.73 29.42 29.94
CA ASN A 612 10.60 29.44 31.11
C ASN A 612 11.09 28.00 31.35
N ILE A 613 12.30 27.70 30.91
CA ILE A 613 12.89 26.36 31.03
C ILE A 613 13.70 26.28 32.34
N PRO A 614 13.42 25.32 33.22
CA PRO A 614 14.24 25.09 34.41
C PRO A 614 15.70 24.80 34.02
N LEU A 615 16.66 25.45 34.68
CA LEU A 615 18.10 25.31 34.39
C LEU A 615 18.56 23.85 34.31
N ARG A 616 18.02 22.99 35.19
CA ARG A 616 18.27 21.53 35.20
C ARG A 616 18.00 20.86 33.85
N ARG A 617 16.94 21.26 33.14
CA ARG A 617 16.55 20.66 31.86
C ARG A 617 17.42 21.14 30.70
N LYS A 618 17.91 22.40 30.75
CA LYS A 618 18.92 22.90 29.80
C LYS A 618 20.24 22.12 29.92
N VAL A 619 20.70 21.88 31.15
CA VAL A 619 21.91 21.10 31.42
C VAL A 619 21.76 19.66 30.93
N ALA A 620 20.60 19.02 31.16
CA ALA A 620 20.34 17.66 30.67
C ALA A 620 20.40 17.54 29.14
N LEU A 621 19.86 18.52 28.40
CA LEU A 621 19.90 18.52 26.93
C LEU A 621 21.33 18.72 26.38
N ILE A 622 22.13 19.57 27.02
CA ILE A 622 23.55 19.75 26.68
C ILE A 622 24.31 18.43 26.89
N TYR A 623 24.07 17.77 28.02
CA TYR A 623 24.67 16.47 28.34
C TYR A 623 24.32 15.40 27.30
N ILE A 624 23.04 15.27 26.92
CA ILE A 624 22.59 14.30 25.91
C ILE A 624 23.28 14.55 24.55
N ARG A 625 23.37 15.83 24.12
CA ARG A 625 24.06 16.19 22.87
C ARG A 625 25.55 15.84 22.91
N LEU A 626 26.22 16.12 24.03
CA LEU A 626 27.64 15.77 24.22
C LEU A 626 27.88 14.26 24.10
N VAL A 627 27.08 13.46 24.80
CA VAL A 627 27.18 11.99 24.79
C VAL A 627 26.95 11.43 23.38
N PHE A 628 25.96 11.97 22.65
CA PHE A 628 25.67 11.53 21.28
C PHE A 628 26.82 11.85 20.32
N THR A 629 27.40 13.05 20.40
CA THR A 629 28.57 13.44 19.59
C THR A 629 29.77 12.53 19.87
N ILE A 630 30.04 12.20 21.13
CA ILE A 630 31.14 11.28 21.51
C ILE A 630 30.94 9.90 20.88
N LYS A 631 29.70 9.37 20.86
CA LYS A 631 29.38 8.08 20.22
C LYS A 631 29.63 8.09 18.71
N ILE A 632 29.26 9.17 18.02
CA ILE A 632 29.52 9.30 16.58
C ILE A 632 31.02 9.31 16.30
N ILE A 633 31.80 10.07 17.09
CA ILE A 633 33.25 10.13 16.96
C ILE A 633 33.85 8.72 17.14
N LEU A 634 33.41 7.97 18.16
CA LEU A 634 33.85 6.59 18.39
C LEU A 634 33.54 5.67 17.20
N ILE A 635 32.34 5.75 16.61
CA ILE A 635 31.96 4.95 15.43
C ILE A 635 32.83 5.29 14.22
N VAL A 636 33.09 6.59 13.99
CA VAL A 636 33.96 7.04 12.90
C VAL A 636 35.39 6.56 13.11
N LEU A 637 35.92 6.64 14.33
CA LEU A 637 37.24 6.11 14.68
C LEU A 637 37.31 4.59 14.51
N LEU A 638 36.26 3.86 14.87
CA LEU A 638 36.17 2.41 14.64
C LEU A 638 36.16 2.08 13.14
N GLY A 639 35.39 2.84 12.35
CA GLY A 639 35.35 2.72 10.89
C GLY A 639 36.72 2.99 10.25
N LEU A 640 37.39 4.05 10.67
CA LEU A 640 38.76 4.38 10.24
C LEU A 640 39.77 3.29 10.64
N PHE A 641 39.63 2.73 11.84
CA PHE A 641 40.44 1.59 12.26
C PHE A 641 40.29 0.42 11.29
N PHE A 642 39.07 0.02 10.92
CA PHE A 642 38.84 -1.10 10.00
C PHE A 642 39.19 -0.80 8.53
N LEU A 643 39.03 0.43 8.06
CA LEU A 643 39.26 0.81 6.65
C LEU A 643 40.73 1.11 6.31
N THR A 644 41.56 1.44 7.30
CA THR A 644 42.97 1.79 7.06
C THR A 644 43.91 0.58 7.20
N SER A 645 44.95 0.52 6.37
CA SER A 645 46.03 -0.48 6.48
C SER A 645 47.03 -0.16 7.60
N SER A 646 46.97 1.06 8.15
CA SER A 646 47.85 1.56 9.22
C SER A 646 47.82 0.73 10.51
N PHE A 647 46.75 -0.05 10.73
CA PHE A 647 46.60 -0.93 11.88
C PHE A 647 46.63 -2.42 11.52
N SER A 648 47.22 -2.77 10.37
CA SER A 648 47.28 -4.15 9.87
C SER A 648 47.88 -5.14 10.87
N SER A 649 48.96 -4.78 11.56
CA SER A 649 49.59 -5.64 12.59
C SER A 649 48.64 -5.96 13.75
N ILE A 650 47.93 -4.96 14.26
CA ILE A 650 46.96 -5.13 15.37
C ILE A 650 45.74 -5.95 14.91
N LYS A 651 45.27 -5.73 13.68
CA LYS A 651 44.18 -6.54 13.11
C LYS A 651 44.56 -8.00 12.95
N GLN A 652 45.80 -8.28 12.53
CA GLN A 652 46.33 -9.64 12.42
C GLN A 652 46.43 -10.30 13.80
N GLU A 653 46.92 -9.58 14.81
CA GLU A 653 47.00 -10.07 16.20
C GLU A 653 45.61 -10.40 16.78
N ILE A 654 44.61 -9.54 16.56
CA ILE A 654 43.23 -9.79 16.97
C ILE A 654 42.64 -11.01 16.25
N ALA A 655 42.83 -11.12 14.93
CA ALA A 655 42.34 -12.25 14.15
C ALA A 655 42.98 -13.57 14.60
N GLN A 656 44.28 -13.54 14.89
CA GLN A 656 45.03 -14.69 15.39
C GLN A 656 44.50 -15.16 16.74
N ASN A 657 44.29 -14.24 17.69
CA ASN A 657 43.69 -14.56 19.00
C ASN A 657 42.27 -15.14 18.86
N ILE A 658 41.47 -14.65 17.90
CA ILE A 658 40.13 -15.19 17.61
C ILE A 658 40.23 -16.63 17.07
N TYR A 659 41.19 -16.91 16.18
CA TYR A 659 41.39 -18.25 15.63
C TYR A 659 41.88 -19.24 16.70
N GLU A 660 42.80 -18.82 17.56
CA GLU A 660 43.29 -19.64 18.67
C GLU A 660 42.16 -19.98 19.66
N TYR A 661 41.37 -18.97 20.06
CA TYR A 661 40.21 -19.20 20.93
C TYR A 661 39.15 -20.10 20.27
N ALA A 662 38.91 -19.92 18.97
CA ALA A 662 37.98 -20.79 18.23
C ALA A 662 38.48 -22.25 18.19
N ALA A 663 39.79 -22.46 18.04
CA ALA A 663 40.37 -23.80 18.08
C ALA A 663 40.26 -24.45 19.47
N ASP A 664 40.45 -23.68 20.55
CA ASP A 664 40.32 -24.16 21.93
C ASP A 664 38.91 -24.68 22.25
N ILE A 665 37.88 -24.04 21.69
CA ILE A 665 36.48 -24.47 21.85
C ILE A 665 36.05 -25.54 20.82
N GLY A 666 36.98 -26.05 20.01
CA GLY A 666 36.79 -27.23 19.16
C GLY A 666 36.73 -26.98 17.64
N PHE A 667 36.92 -25.75 17.15
CA PHE A 667 36.93 -25.43 15.71
C PHE A 667 38.32 -25.61 15.08
N LYS A 668 38.80 -26.85 15.08
CA LYS A 668 40.11 -27.24 14.53
C LYS A 668 39.95 -28.32 13.47
N LEU A 669 40.82 -28.33 12.47
CA LEU A 669 40.81 -29.34 11.42
C LEU A 669 41.18 -30.71 12.00
N GLU A 670 40.26 -31.68 11.95
CA GLU A 670 40.53 -33.09 12.32
C GLU A 670 40.40 -34.03 11.12
N ASN A 671 39.45 -33.74 10.23
CA ASN A 671 39.10 -34.61 9.11
C ASN A 671 39.13 -33.83 7.79
N VAL A 672 39.64 -34.47 6.75
CA VAL A 672 39.51 -34.01 5.36
C VAL A 672 38.71 -35.07 4.63
N LEU A 673 37.58 -34.71 4.04
CA LEU A 673 36.74 -35.64 3.30
C LEU A 673 36.79 -35.27 1.82
N ILE A 674 37.28 -36.20 1.02
CA ILE A 674 37.53 -36.02 -0.41
C ILE A 674 36.55 -36.88 -1.20
N GLU A 675 35.82 -36.26 -2.13
CA GLU A 675 34.92 -36.95 -3.06
C GLU A 675 35.34 -36.73 -4.52
N GLY A 676 35.24 -37.79 -5.32
CA GLY A 676 35.53 -37.75 -6.76
C GLY A 676 37.00 -38.00 -7.14
N GLN A 677 37.82 -38.45 -6.18
CA GLN A 677 39.18 -38.93 -6.39
C GLN A 677 39.18 -40.40 -6.86
N TYR A 678 39.97 -40.70 -7.89
CA TYR A 678 40.14 -42.03 -8.45
C TYR A 678 41.60 -42.35 -8.78
N ASN A 679 42.35 -41.39 -9.35
CA ASN A 679 43.74 -41.56 -9.81
C ASN A 679 44.73 -40.60 -9.14
N ILE A 680 44.27 -39.51 -8.52
CA ILE A 680 45.12 -38.64 -7.70
C ILE A 680 45.43 -39.35 -6.39
N ASP A 681 46.65 -39.27 -5.87
CA ASP A 681 46.98 -39.80 -4.55
C ASP A 681 46.43 -38.90 -3.43
N GLU A 682 45.92 -39.49 -2.35
CA GLU A 682 45.29 -38.72 -1.26
C GLU A 682 46.32 -37.79 -0.59
N GLU A 683 47.57 -38.24 -0.50
CA GLU A 683 48.69 -37.45 0.03
C GLU A 683 48.95 -36.17 -0.76
N ASP A 684 48.82 -36.21 -2.09
CA ASP A 684 48.97 -35.03 -2.95
C ASP A 684 47.88 -33.99 -2.68
N ILE A 685 46.65 -34.44 -2.43
CA ILE A 685 45.53 -33.55 -2.08
C ILE A 685 45.77 -32.94 -0.70
N LEU A 686 46.20 -33.74 0.28
CA LEU A 686 46.49 -33.26 1.63
C LEU A 686 47.65 -32.27 1.66
N ALA A 687 48.70 -32.47 0.85
CA ALA A 687 49.83 -31.56 0.73
C ALA A 687 49.42 -30.14 0.27
N THR A 688 48.35 -30.02 -0.54
CA THR A 688 47.86 -28.71 -1.00
C THR A 688 47.17 -27.88 0.09
N LEU A 689 46.77 -28.51 1.20
CA LEU A 689 46.12 -27.83 2.33
C LEU A 689 47.06 -26.89 3.07
N ASN A 690 48.36 -27.22 3.07
CA ASN A 690 49.40 -26.53 3.84
C ASN A 690 48.99 -26.31 5.32
N ALA A 691 48.34 -27.32 5.90
CA ALA A 691 47.78 -27.30 7.24
C ALA A 691 47.72 -28.71 7.82
N ASP A 692 48.00 -28.84 9.11
CA ASP A 692 48.02 -30.11 9.83
C ASP A 692 46.73 -30.33 10.63
N LYS A 693 46.55 -31.56 11.12
CA LYS A 693 45.51 -31.84 12.11
C LYS A 693 45.73 -30.97 13.35
N GLY A 694 44.70 -30.24 13.76
CA GLY A 694 44.74 -29.30 14.88
C GLY A 694 44.82 -27.82 14.47
N THR A 695 45.08 -27.50 13.20
CA THR A 695 45.05 -26.11 12.72
C THR A 695 43.65 -25.50 12.91
N PRO A 696 43.51 -24.23 13.38
CA PRO A 696 42.22 -23.55 13.46
C PRO A 696 41.49 -23.56 12.12
N ILE A 697 40.27 -24.10 12.07
CA ILE A 697 39.60 -24.32 10.77
C ILE A 697 39.30 -23.00 10.03
N PHE A 698 39.15 -21.90 10.77
CA PHE A 698 38.91 -20.56 10.22
C PHE A 698 40.18 -19.88 9.67
N SER A 699 41.38 -20.34 10.05
CA SER A 699 42.64 -19.80 9.50
C SER A 699 42.99 -20.39 8.13
N LEU A 700 42.33 -21.48 7.70
CA LEU A 700 42.56 -22.11 6.40
C LEU A 700 42.15 -21.18 5.26
N ASP A 701 43.04 -20.89 4.31
CA ASP A 701 42.71 -20.13 3.11
C ASP A 701 42.14 -21.05 2.01
N LEU A 702 40.81 -21.14 1.95
CA LEU A 702 40.13 -21.97 0.94
C LEU A 702 40.42 -21.55 -0.50
N SER A 703 40.76 -20.28 -0.73
CA SER A 703 41.05 -19.78 -2.09
C SER A 703 42.44 -20.24 -2.54
N ALA A 704 43.43 -20.14 -1.64
CA ALA A 704 44.77 -20.67 -1.89
C ALA A 704 44.73 -22.19 -2.12
N ILE A 705 44.03 -22.94 -1.28
CA ILE A 705 43.88 -24.39 -1.43
C ILE A 705 43.23 -24.75 -2.77
N LYS A 706 42.16 -24.04 -3.15
CA LYS A 706 41.50 -24.23 -4.46
C LYS A 706 42.43 -23.99 -5.64
N ASN A 707 43.27 -22.96 -5.58
CA ASN A 707 44.21 -22.64 -6.64
C ASN A 707 45.33 -23.69 -6.74
N ASN A 708 45.85 -24.15 -5.60
CA ASN A 708 46.87 -25.19 -5.58
C ASN A 708 46.36 -26.52 -6.16
N LEU A 709 45.14 -26.94 -5.79
CA LEU A 709 44.51 -28.15 -6.33
C LEU A 709 44.28 -28.11 -7.84
N LYS A 710 43.97 -26.93 -8.40
CA LYS A 710 43.81 -26.77 -9.86
C LYS A 710 45.10 -26.98 -10.65
N ASN A 711 46.26 -26.84 -10.02
CA ASN A 711 47.55 -27.05 -10.67
C ASN A 711 47.90 -28.53 -10.82
N ASN A 712 47.16 -29.43 -10.17
CA ASN A 712 47.33 -30.87 -10.39
C ASN A 712 46.75 -31.25 -11.75
N SER A 713 47.56 -31.91 -12.59
CA SER A 713 47.23 -32.24 -13.97
C SER A 713 46.05 -33.21 -14.12
N TRP A 714 45.73 -33.99 -13.09
CA TRP A 714 44.55 -34.85 -13.06
C TRP A 714 43.26 -34.10 -12.73
N VAL A 715 43.31 -32.89 -12.17
CA VAL A 715 42.09 -32.16 -11.78
C VAL A 715 41.48 -31.47 -13.01
N LYS A 716 40.27 -31.86 -13.39
CA LYS A 716 39.47 -31.14 -14.40
C LYS A 716 38.76 -29.94 -13.77
N ASN A 717 38.11 -30.15 -12.63
CA ASN A 717 37.38 -29.10 -11.93
C ASN A 717 37.25 -29.37 -10.42
N ILE A 718 37.07 -28.31 -9.62
CA ILE A 718 36.75 -28.37 -8.19
C ILE A 718 35.30 -27.92 -8.03
N VAL A 719 34.44 -28.86 -7.64
CA VAL A 719 32.99 -28.64 -7.50
C VAL A 719 32.70 -27.87 -6.23
N ILE A 720 33.24 -28.32 -5.09
CA ILE A 720 33.02 -27.71 -3.77
C ILE A 720 34.32 -27.77 -2.96
N ILE A 721 34.62 -26.68 -2.26
CA ILE A 721 35.57 -26.65 -1.14
C ILE A 721 34.96 -25.82 -0.01
N GLU A 722 34.65 -26.46 1.11
CA GLU A 722 33.95 -25.80 2.22
C GLU A 722 34.37 -26.35 3.59
N ARG A 723 34.22 -25.51 4.61
CA ARG A 723 34.39 -25.92 6.01
C ARG A 723 33.08 -26.52 6.49
N ARG A 724 33.08 -27.82 6.79
CA ARG A 724 32.01 -28.49 7.53
C ARG A 724 32.35 -28.47 9.02
N LEU A 725 31.83 -27.44 9.67
CA LEU A 725 32.10 -27.18 11.08
C LEU A 725 31.64 -28.35 11.97
N PRO A 726 32.31 -28.57 13.11
CA PRO A 726 33.42 -27.78 13.63
C PRO A 726 34.81 -28.16 13.06
N ARG A 727 34.95 -29.32 12.41
CA ARG A 727 36.26 -29.99 12.29
C ARG A 727 36.62 -30.60 10.94
N THR A 728 35.76 -30.47 9.94
CA THR A 728 35.93 -31.15 8.66
C THR A 728 36.14 -30.17 7.53
N LEU A 729 37.17 -30.38 6.71
CA LEU A 729 37.28 -29.75 5.40
C LEU A 729 36.74 -30.70 4.35
N TYR A 730 35.74 -30.27 3.59
CA TYR A 730 35.11 -31.08 2.55
C TYR A 730 35.53 -30.58 1.17
N ILE A 731 36.05 -31.50 0.35
CA ILE A 731 36.55 -31.22 -0.99
C ILE A 731 35.88 -32.20 -1.95
N ARG A 732 35.20 -31.67 -2.96
CA ARG A 732 34.66 -32.48 -4.07
C ARG A 732 35.26 -32.01 -5.38
N LEU A 733 35.92 -32.91 -6.09
CA LEU A 733 36.60 -32.64 -7.36
C LEU A 733 36.14 -33.59 -8.47
N ILE A 734 36.48 -33.24 -9.71
CA ILE A 734 36.28 -34.07 -10.90
C ILE A 734 37.65 -34.26 -11.53
N GLU A 735 38.08 -35.51 -11.65
CA GLU A 735 39.30 -35.87 -12.36
C GLU A 735 39.12 -35.87 -13.88
N ARG A 736 40.23 -35.68 -14.60
CA ARG A 736 40.33 -35.88 -16.04
C ARG A 736 40.31 -37.38 -16.35
N VAL A 737 39.62 -37.76 -17.42
CA VAL A 737 39.54 -39.14 -17.90
C VAL A 737 40.50 -39.30 -19.08
N PRO A 738 41.49 -40.20 -19.00
CA PRO A 738 42.40 -40.45 -20.11
C PRO A 738 41.70 -41.21 -21.25
N ILE A 739 41.86 -40.75 -22.49
CA ILE A 739 41.27 -41.36 -23.69
C ILE A 739 42.31 -41.94 -24.66
N ALA A 740 43.56 -41.50 -24.57
CA ALA A 740 44.64 -41.91 -25.46
C ALA A 740 46.02 -41.70 -24.82
N ILE A 741 47.03 -42.36 -25.39
CA ILE A 741 48.45 -42.15 -25.08
C ILE A 741 49.06 -41.31 -26.20
N TRP A 742 49.40 -40.07 -25.90
CA TRP A 742 50.04 -39.16 -26.83
C TRP A 742 51.56 -39.21 -26.74
N GLN A 743 52.21 -39.49 -27.86
CA GLN A 743 53.65 -39.44 -28.01
C GLN A 743 54.09 -38.19 -28.77
N PHE A 744 54.92 -37.36 -28.13
CA PHE A 744 55.48 -36.16 -28.70
C PHE A 744 56.91 -35.92 -28.20
N ASN A 745 57.82 -35.57 -29.10
CA ASN A 745 59.25 -35.35 -28.81
C ASN A 745 59.92 -36.49 -28.02
N GLY A 746 59.55 -37.75 -28.30
CA GLY A 746 60.11 -38.93 -27.63
C GLY A 746 59.58 -39.19 -26.22
N GLN A 747 58.62 -38.38 -25.73
CA GLN A 747 57.93 -38.58 -24.46
C GLN A 747 56.49 -39.01 -24.71
N VAL A 748 55.92 -39.73 -23.74
CA VAL A 748 54.54 -40.22 -23.77
C VAL A 748 53.73 -39.60 -22.63
N PHE A 749 52.49 -39.24 -22.90
CA PHE A 749 51.55 -38.65 -21.95
C PHE A 749 50.16 -39.25 -22.13
N LEU A 750 49.45 -39.50 -21.03
CA LEU A 750 48.00 -39.65 -21.07
C LEU A 750 47.35 -38.30 -21.37
N ILE A 751 46.34 -38.31 -22.21
CA ILE A 751 45.57 -37.11 -22.56
C ILE A 751 44.08 -37.31 -22.34
N ASP A 752 43.37 -36.24 -22.00
CA ASP A 752 41.91 -36.23 -21.91
C ASP A 752 41.23 -35.89 -23.26
N GLU A 753 39.90 -35.86 -23.25
CA GLU A 753 39.07 -35.55 -24.42
C GLU A 753 39.34 -34.18 -25.06
N GLU A 754 39.87 -33.24 -24.29
CA GLU A 754 40.22 -31.89 -24.73
C GLU A 754 41.69 -31.80 -25.18
N GLY A 755 42.45 -32.90 -25.06
CA GLY A 755 43.86 -32.98 -25.43
C GLY A 755 44.82 -32.47 -24.35
N HIS A 756 44.36 -32.24 -23.11
CA HIS A 756 45.22 -31.81 -22.01
C HIS A 756 46.11 -32.97 -21.53
N LYS A 757 47.37 -32.66 -21.22
CA LYS A 757 48.32 -33.63 -20.64
C LYS A 757 47.94 -33.95 -19.19
N ILE A 758 47.80 -35.23 -18.88
CA ILE A 758 47.47 -35.73 -17.54
C ILE A 758 48.75 -36.19 -16.82
N THR A 759 49.42 -37.24 -17.31
CA THR A 759 50.65 -37.78 -16.70
C THR A 759 51.49 -38.51 -17.73
N SER A 760 52.80 -38.64 -17.49
CA SER A 760 53.69 -39.48 -18.30
C SER A 760 53.72 -40.95 -17.88
N ASN A 761 53.14 -41.29 -16.72
CA ASN A 761 53.02 -42.67 -16.26
C ASN A 761 51.79 -43.33 -16.87
N ILE A 762 52.01 -44.21 -17.85
CA ILE A 762 50.93 -44.88 -18.58
C ILE A 762 50.25 -45.97 -17.73
N GLY A 763 50.95 -46.57 -16.77
CA GLY A 763 50.40 -47.54 -15.81
C GLY A 763 49.37 -48.53 -16.39
N ASN A 764 48.17 -48.56 -15.80
CA ASN A 764 47.05 -49.41 -16.18
C ASN A 764 46.33 -48.99 -17.49
N PHE A 765 46.75 -47.90 -18.12
CA PHE A 765 46.15 -47.34 -19.32
C PHE A 765 46.88 -47.75 -20.62
N SER A 766 47.75 -48.77 -20.56
CA SER A 766 48.53 -49.27 -21.71
C SER A 766 47.71 -49.70 -22.92
N ASN A 767 46.42 -49.97 -22.73
CA ASN A 767 45.52 -50.44 -23.77
C ASN A 767 44.87 -49.28 -24.57
N LEU A 768 45.11 -48.03 -24.18
CA LEU A 768 44.58 -46.87 -24.90
C LEU A 768 45.31 -46.67 -26.24
N LEU A 769 44.61 -46.05 -27.20
CA LEU A 769 45.17 -45.77 -28.52
C LEU A 769 46.43 -44.88 -28.42
N HIS A 770 47.52 -45.33 -29.03
CA HIS A 770 48.73 -44.52 -29.16
C HIS A 770 48.60 -43.53 -30.31
N VAL A 771 48.70 -42.24 -30.04
CA VAL A 771 48.66 -41.16 -31.03
C VAL A 771 50.00 -40.42 -31.07
N VAL A 772 50.53 -40.14 -32.25
CA VAL A 772 51.88 -39.57 -32.43
C VAL A 772 51.81 -38.30 -33.29
N GLY A 773 52.43 -37.21 -32.87
CA GLY A 773 52.49 -35.95 -33.64
C GLY A 773 52.42 -34.70 -32.77
N SER A 774 52.73 -33.51 -33.31
CA SER A 774 52.76 -32.24 -32.56
C SER A 774 51.39 -31.76 -32.09
N ASP A 775 50.36 -31.99 -32.91
CA ASP A 775 48.97 -31.57 -32.71
C ASP A 775 48.03 -32.75 -32.47
N ALA A 776 48.57 -33.98 -32.39
CA ALA A 776 47.79 -35.20 -32.34
C ALA A 776 46.82 -35.21 -31.14
N ASN A 777 47.24 -34.68 -29.98
CA ASN A 777 46.40 -34.61 -28.78
C ASN A 777 45.09 -33.86 -28.96
N ILE A 778 45.08 -32.78 -29.75
CA ILE A 778 43.90 -31.95 -29.98
C ILE A 778 42.87 -32.69 -30.85
N TYR A 779 43.35 -33.44 -31.85
CA TYR A 779 42.49 -34.14 -32.81
C TYR A 779 42.15 -35.58 -32.42
N THR A 780 42.67 -36.07 -31.30
CA THR A 780 42.51 -37.46 -30.88
C THR A 780 41.06 -37.81 -30.55
N SER A 781 40.34 -36.90 -29.89
CA SER A 781 38.92 -37.11 -29.58
C SER A 781 38.09 -37.34 -30.85
N LYS A 782 38.35 -36.53 -31.89
CA LYS A 782 37.68 -36.70 -33.19
C LYS A 782 38.05 -38.01 -33.88
N LEU A 783 39.32 -38.40 -33.83
CA LEU A 783 39.77 -39.68 -34.38
C LEU A 783 39.07 -40.87 -33.68
N ILE A 784 38.99 -40.86 -32.35
CA ILE A 784 38.31 -41.93 -31.59
C ILE A 784 36.83 -41.97 -31.93
N GLU A 785 36.17 -40.82 -32.07
CA GLU A 785 34.79 -40.73 -32.53
C GLU A 785 34.62 -41.38 -33.92
N ASP A 786 35.46 -41.01 -34.90
CA ASP A 786 35.39 -41.54 -36.26
C ASP A 786 35.65 -43.07 -36.28
N LEU A 787 36.57 -43.56 -35.44
CA LEU A 787 36.87 -44.99 -35.29
C LEU A 787 35.77 -45.77 -34.57
N SER A 788 35.00 -45.14 -33.69
CA SER A 788 33.91 -45.79 -32.94
C SER A 788 32.80 -46.34 -33.85
N ALA A 789 32.65 -45.78 -35.06
CA ALA A 789 31.74 -46.29 -36.08
C ALA A 789 32.14 -47.69 -36.62
N TYR A 790 33.39 -48.12 -36.39
CA TYR A 790 33.95 -49.38 -36.90
C TYR A 790 34.76 -50.12 -35.82
N PRO A 791 34.11 -50.66 -34.76
CA PRO A 791 34.79 -51.18 -33.57
C PRO A 791 35.74 -52.37 -33.86
N GLU A 792 35.39 -53.26 -34.79
CA GLU A 792 36.25 -54.39 -35.21
C GLU A 792 37.52 -53.95 -35.95
N LEU A 793 37.49 -52.78 -36.57
CA LEU A 793 38.66 -52.17 -37.21
C LEU A 793 39.48 -51.40 -36.17
N ALA A 794 38.81 -50.60 -35.34
CA ALA A 794 39.44 -49.81 -34.28
C ALA A 794 40.28 -50.67 -33.33
N ALA A 795 39.77 -51.85 -32.94
CA ALA A 795 40.48 -52.79 -32.07
C ALA A 795 41.82 -53.29 -32.65
N LYS A 796 42.02 -53.19 -33.97
CA LYS A 796 43.23 -53.64 -34.67
C LYS A 796 44.20 -52.50 -34.97
N ILE A 797 43.88 -51.27 -34.56
CA ILE A 797 44.76 -50.10 -34.74
C ILE A 797 45.65 -50.01 -33.50
N ILE A 798 46.96 -50.17 -33.71
CA ILE A 798 47.96 -50.08 -32.65
C ILE A 798 48.33 -48.62 -32.38
N SER A 799 48.49 -47.82 -33.44
CA SER A 799 48.77 -46.39 -33.30
C SER A 799 48.27 -45.58 -34.48
N ALA A 800 48.10 -44.28 -34.26
CA ALA A 800 47.76 -43.30 -35.29
C ALA A 800 48.80 -42.16 -35.28
N VAL A 801 49.40 -41.91 -36.43
CA VAL A 801 50.43 -40.88 -36.61
C VAL A 801 49.82 -39.70 -37.33
N ARG A 802 49.84 -38.52 -36.71
CA ARG A 802 49.42 -37.27 -37.32
C ARG A 802 50.58 -36.72 -38.14
N TYR A 803 50.40 -36.69 -39.46
CA TYR A 803 51.44 -36.29 -40.41
C TYR A 803 51.16 -34.90 -40.97
N GLY A 804 52.14 -34.00 -40.81
CA GLY A 804 52.09 -32.62 -41.33
C GLY A 804 50.92 -31.80 -40.81
N GLU A 805 50.39 -32.14 -39.62
CA GLU A 805 49.26 -31.49 -38.93
C GLU A 805 47.93 -31.53 -39.71
N ARG A 806 47.84 -32.39 -40.73
CA ARG A 806 46.71 -32.40 -41.69
C ARG A 806 46.01 -33.76 -41.80
N ARG A 807 46.77 -34.85 -41.81
CA ARG A 807 46.23 -36.19 -42.05
C ARG A 807 46.71 -37.20 -41.01
N TRP A 808 45.92 -38.26 -40.85
CA TRP A 808 46.28 -39.40 -40.00
C TRP A 808 46.87 -40.52 -40.86
N ASP A 809 47.92 -41.18 -40.39
CA ASP A 809 48.36 -42.47 -40.90
C ASP A 809 48.08 -43.49 -39.79
N LEU A 810 47.39 -44.58 -40.11
CA LEU A 810 47.01 -45.61 -39.14
C LEU A 810 47.97 -46.79 -39.24
N ASN A 811 48.48 -47.24 -38.10
CA ASN A 811 49.28 -48.46 -38.01
C ASN A 811 48.42 -49.54 -37.40
N LEU A 812 48.13 -50.57 -38.19
CA LEU A 812 47.34 -51.71 -37.75
C LEU A 812 48.25 -52.84 -37.27
N GLU A 813 47.65 -53.85 -36.65
CA GLU A 813 48.28 -55.14 -36.37
C GLU A 813 49.02 -55.71 -37.59
N GLN A 814 50.00 -56.60 -37.34
CA GLN A 814 50.86 -57.18 -38.37
C GLN A 814 51.71 -56.14 -39.16
N ASN A 815 51.96 -54.96 -38.59
CA ASN A 815 52.78 -53.89 -39.16
C ASN A 815 52.26 -53.37 -40.51
N ILE A 816 50.94 -53.29 -40.67
CA ILE A 816 50.30 -52.71 -41.86
C ILE A 816 50.19 -51.18 -41.67
N ALA A 817 50.93 -50.42 -42.47
CA ALA A 817 50.84 -48.96 -42.48
C ALA A 817 49.76 -48.48 -43.47
N VAL A 818 48.78 -47.72 -43.00
CA VAL A 818 47.71 -47.15 -43.83
C VAL A 818 47.88 -45.64 -43.91
N LYS A 819 48.12 -45.12 -45.11
CA LYS A 819 48.21 -43.67 -45.33
C LYS A 819 46.83 -43.11 -45.64
N MET A 820 46.25 -42.35 -44.73
CA MET A 820 44.90 -41.81 -44.93
C MET A 820 44.96 -40.47 -45.67
N PRO A 821 43.87 -40.11 -46.37
CA PRO A 821 43.78 -38.83 -47.04
C PRO A 821 43.53 -37.68 -46.04
N ASP A 822 43.85 -36.47 -46.47
CA ASP A 822 43.57 -35.22 -45.74
C ASP A 822 42.07 -34.88 -45.80
N LEU A 823 41.47 -35.01 -46.99
CA LEU A 823 40.04 -34.86 -47.24
C LEU A 823 39.36 -36.24 -47.35
N HIS A 824 38.07 -36.33 -47.03
CA HIS A 824 37.28 -37.57 -47.14
C HIS A 824 37.76 -38.74 -46.26
N PHE A 825 38.34 -38.44 -45.08
CA PHE A 825 38.82 -39.45 -44.11
C PHE A 825 37.81 -40.57 -43.83
N ASN A 826 36.53 -40.24 -43.64
CA ASN A 826 35.47 -41.22 -43.35
C ASN A 826 35.19 -42.19 -44.50
N GLN A 827 35.34 -41.75 -45.76
CA GLN A 827 35.18 -42.62 -46.93
C GLN A 827 36.33 -43.62 -47.03
N ALA A 828 37.56 -43.16 -46.76
CA ALA A 828 38.73 -44.03 -46.67
C ALA A 828 38.60 -45.04 -45.51
N LEU A 829 38.06 -44.62 -44.37
CA LEU A 829 37.81 -45.48 -43.22
C LEU A 829 36.73 -46.54 -43.52
N GLU A 830 35.66 -46.17 -44.22
CA GLU A 830 34.62 -47.11 -44.68
C GLU A 830 35.21 -48.16 -45.64
N TYR A 831 36.08 -47.74 -46.55
CA TYR A 831 36.80 -48.66 -47.45
C TYR A 831 37.68 -49.63 -46.66
N LEU A 832 38.45 -49.14 -45.69
CA LEU A 832 39.30 -49.97 -44.83
C LEU A 832 38.47 -50.95 -44.00
N ALA A 833 37.32 -50.53 -43.48
CA ALA A 833 36.39 -51.39 -42.74
C ALA A 833 35.79 -52.49 -43.63
N LYS A 834 35.43 -52.18 -44.89
CA LYS A 834 34.97 -53.17 -45.88
C LYS A 834 36.03 -54.23 -46.17
N LEU A 835 37.30 -53.84 -46.27
CA LEU A 835 38.40 -54.77 -46.48
C LEU A 835 38.66 -55.66 -45.24
N ASN A 836 38.52 -55.10 -44.02
CA ASN A 836 38.63 -55.86 -42.77
C ASN A 836 37.48 -56.88 -42.64
N LYS A 837 36.23 -56.49 -42.93
CA LYS A 837 35.06 -57.37 -42.85
C LYS A 837 35.12 -58.57 -43.79
N LYS A 838 35.75 -58.41 -44.97
CA LYS A 838 36.00 -59.51 -45.91
C LYS A 838 37.20 -60.40 -45.52
N SER A 839 37.84 -60.16 -44.38
CA SER A 839 39.08 -60.81 -43.94
C SER A 839 40.24 -60.70 -44.96
N ILE A 840 40.23 -59.65 -45.79
CA ILE A 840 41.24 -59.47 -46.85
C ILE A 840 42.48 -58.78 -46.29
N LEU A 841 42.32 -57.86 -45.34
CA LEU A 841 43.40 -57.01 -44.82
C LEU A 841 44.59 -57.80 -44.26
N PHE A 842 44.31 -58.84 -43.48
CA PHE A 842 45.33 -59.57 -42.70
C PHE A 842 45.71 -60.93 -43.31
N ASN A 843 45.12 -61.29 -44.46
CA ASN A 843 45.41 -62.54 -45.17
C ASN A 843 46.33 -62.35 -46.39
N GLN A 844 46.62 -61.10 -46.79
CA GLN A 844 47.29 -60.80 -48.06
C GLN A 844 48.72 -60.23 -47.94
N ASN A 845 49.34 -60.32 -46.75
CA ASN A 845 50.73 -59.90 -46.49
C ASN A 845 50.99 -58.44 -46.92
N TYR A 846 50.08 -57.52 -46.59
CA TYR A 846 50.22 -56.10 -46.93
C TYR A 846 51.28 -55.43 -46.06
N LYS A 847 52.15 -54.64 -46.69
CA LYS A 847 53.13 -53.76 -46.04
C LYS A 847 52.60 -52.34 -45.90
N THR A 848 51.94 -51.83 -46.95
CA THR A 848 51.40 -50.46 -46.94
C THR A 848 50.13 -50.39 -47.78
N ILE A 849 49.11 -49.69 -47.29
CA ILE A 849 47.88 -49.34 -48.02
C ILE A 849 47.82 -47.83 -48.10
N ASP A 850 47.96 -47.27 -49.29
CA ASP A 850 47.92 -45.83 -49.52
C ASP A 850 46.53 -45.43 -50.04
N LEU A 851 45.78 -44.70 -49.21
CA LEU A 851 44.42 -44.23 -49.47
C LEU A 851 44.37 -42.71 -49.66
N ARG A 852 45.52 -42.06 -49.93
CA ARG A 852 45.60 -40.60 -50.09
C ARG A 852 44.84 -40.07 -51.31
N ASP A 853 44.66 -40.92 -52.32
CA ASP A 853 43.84 -40.68 -53.50
C ASP A 853 42.44 -41.23 -53.24
N SER A 854 41.41 -40.39 -53.31
CA SER A 854 40.04 -40.77 -52.96
C SER A 854 39.45 -41.86 -53.87
N ASP A 855 39.98 -42.00 -55.09
CA ASP A 855 39.43 -42.91 -56.10
C ASP A 855 40.29 -44.18 -56.28
N LYS A 856 41.47 -44.25 -55.65
CA LYS A 856 42.45 -45.34 -55.87
C LYS A 856 43.18 -45.73 -54.58
N ALA A 857 43.17 -47.02 -54.27
CA ALA A 857 44.00 -47.61 -53.23
C ALA A 857 45.29 -48.20 -53.83
N TYR A 858 46.45 -47.72 -53.40
CA TYR A 858 47.74 -48.30 -53.80
C TYR A 858 48.23 -49.24 -52.70
N ILE A 859 48.44 -50.52 -53.05
CA ILE A 859 48.77 -51.55 -52.07
C ILE A 859 50.16 -52.11 -52.36
N THR A 860 51.01 -52.07 -51.35
CA THR A 860 52.33 -52.69 -51.36
C THR A 860 52.28 -53.94 -50.48
N LYS A 861 52.64 -55.10 -51.03
CA LYS A 861 52.82 -56.36 -50.28
C LYS A 861 54.27 -56.54 -49.85
N TYR A 862 54.49 -57.34 -48.80
CA TYR A 862 55.83 -57.80 -48.40
C TYR A 862 56.48 -58.69 -49.44
#